data_AF-A0A973FTR9-F1
#
_entry.id   AF-A0A973FTR9-F1
#
_cell.length_a   1.000
_cell.length_b   1.000
_cell.length_c   1.000
_cell.angle_alpha   90.00
_cell.angle_beta   90.00
_cell.angle_gamma   90.00
#
_symmetry.space_group_name_H-M   'P 1'
#
loop_
_entity.id
_entity.type
_entity.pdbx_description
1 polymer ?
#
loop_
_entity_poly.entity_id
_entity_poly.type
_entity_poly.pdbx_seq_one_letter_code
_entity_poly.pdbx_strand_id
1 'polypeptide(L)'
;THACGVVVSRTPLEEMVPLQHTTKDESAVMASFEGPTLAKMGLLKMDILGLTNLSAVAEALKYIERTTGTKMELADIPLDDKKTFDSLGHGETKNVFQLESAGMTRYLMQLKPTRVDDLYAMVALYRPGPLEQIPHYIEGKNNPAGIKYLHPILKPILEDTYGVIVYQEQIMQLLQTVADYTLGQAYIVIKAISKKNKELMAENGAKFKEGCLKKGISAAIADELWELILPFAGYSFNRPHATLYGLLSYQTAWLKVNYPVEYMAAVLTGSGGVTEDVAKSALETRRLGVQVLSPSVNHSLKGFEIEPIAGGHKDAPLPTGVRFNRAIRFGLAAIKNVGEGPVEAIIKARNDGGPFTSLEDLCARVDRNALNKRVVESLIKAGALDTLPGSRRQKLAILDQAVSAGVEAQKARDVGQVSLFDMFGESSSGSGETLNISRIPMPMIQNTPADTKEELLWEKELLGLNVAEDPVAKSLEGIDMTGVMELGDISDEHIGKSLTFVGLLSGVRRISTKKGDAMLVGMLEDKTKTIEIVVFPKILAKCGDLLQNDAVLKLVAKVDNRRDSPQLVIDSVEAVEPSLAPAVVETEMDLEGVGELAEPNPEPRTPNPEPRTPSPEPQAPDPTPVSVIQPRSQVKLGNGNGHSNGNGHSNGKKEKAAPTPAYAETSAAPNFNGRNLRIYLPRSDDYEGDVRTMQDVHKVLLSSQGEDRVTLYVPNGVGIVVLQSQHT
;
A
#
# COMPACT_ATOMS: atom_id res chain seq x y z
N THR A 1 -2.13 12.08 26.95
CA THR A 1 -3.25 12.37 26.05
C THR A 1 -3.72 11.09 25.36
N HIS A 2 -5.02 10.81 25.34
CA HIS A 2 -5.59 9.72 24.53
C HIS A 2 -5.52 10.11 23.04
N ALA A 3 -5.16 9.19 22.16
CA ALA A 3 -4.87 9.51 20.76
C ALA A 3 -6.07 10.07 19.97
N CYS A 4 -7.30 9.74 20.38
CA CYS A 4 -8.53 10.14 19.69
C CYS A 4 -9.62 10.72 20.61
N GLY A 5 -9.42 10.71 21.93
CA GLY A 5 -10.51 10.97 22.86
C GLY A 5 -10.77 12.46 23.04
N VAL A 6 -11.96 12.93 22.65
CA VAL A 6 -12.45 14.29 22.87
C VAL A 6 -13.67 14.24 23.78
N VAL A 7 -13.72 15.15 24.75
CA VAL A 7 -14.85 15.25 25.67
C VAL A 7 -15.54 16.58 25.47
N VAL A 8 -16.86 16.50 25.31
CA VAL A 8 -17.73 17.65 25.09
C VAL A 8 -18.63 17.78 26.30
N SER A 9 -18.70 18.99 26.83
CA SER A 9 -19.52 19.34 27.97
C SER A 9 -20.40 20.54 27.64
N ARG A 10 -21.58 20.61 28.28
CA ARG A 10 -22.48 21.77 28.16
C ARG A 10 -22.04 22.94 29.04
N THR A 11 -21.45 22.66 30.19
CA THR A 11 -20.88 23.63 31.13
C THR A 11 -19.35 23.57 31.11
N PRO A 12 -18.63 24.62 31.54
CA PRO A 12 -17.17 24.64 31.55
C PRO A 12 -16.58 23.39 32.21
N LEU A 13 -15.63 22.75 31.52
CA LEU A 13 -15.18 21.41 31.91
C LEU A 13 -14.41 21.43 33.24
N GLU A 14 -13.71 22.53 33.54
CA GLU A 14 -12.99 22.73 34.80
C GLU A 14 -13.88 22.76 36.05
N GLU A 15 -15.19 23.01 35.91
CA GLU A 15 -16.15 22.98 37.04
C GLU A 15 -16.49 21.53 37.46
N MET A 16 -16.27 20.56 36.58
CA MET A 16 -16.66 19.15 36.79
C MET A 16 -15.46 18.21 36.84
N VAL A 17 -14.38 18.55 36.12
CA VAL A 17 -13.23 17.67 35.92
C VAL A 17 -11.95 18.49 36.02
N PRO A 18 -10.97 18.07 36.84
CA PRO A 18 -9.65 18.70 36.82
C PRO A 18 -9.01 18.60 35.44
N LEU A 19 -8.45 19.70 34.94
CA LEU A 19 -7.76 19.77 33.67
C LEU A 19 -6.24 19.84 33.88
N GLN A 20 -5.49 19.38 32.89
CA GLN A 20 -4.04 19.45 32.84
C GLN A 20 -3.58 19.84 31.44
N HIS A 21 -2.51 20.61 31.32
CA HIS A 21 -1.91 20.93 30.03
C HIS A 21 -1.22 19.70 29.42
N THR A 22 -1.20 19.62 28.09
CA THR A 22 -0.43 18.56 27.43
C THR A 22 1.06 18.89 27.42
N THR A 23 1.91 17.87 27.31
CA THR A 23 3.38 18.06 27.25
C THR A 23 3.89 18.51 25.88
N LYS A 24 3.07 18.40 24.83
CA LYS A 24 3.45 18.74 23.45
C LYS A 24 2.99 20.12 23.01
N ASP A 25 1.92 20.62 23.63
CA ASP A 25 1.29 21.88 23.30
C ASP A 25 0.73 22.48 24.59
N GLU A 26 1.34 23.57 25.03
CA GLU A 26 0.94 24.31 26.24
C GLU A 26 -0.45 24.94 26.08
N SER A 27 -0.93 25.16 24.85
CA SER A 27 -2.27 25.69 24.60
C SER A 27 -3.35 24.60 24.64
N ALA A 28 -2.96 23.32 24.55
CA ALA A 28 -3.88 22.20 24.60
C ALA A 28 -4.09 21.71 26.05
N VAL A 29 -5.35 21.52 26.42
CA VAL A 29 -5.77 20.97 27.72
C VAL A 29 -6.34 19.57 27.56
N MET A 30 -6.12 18.72 28.57
CA MET A 30 -6.71 17.38 28.65
C MET A 30 -7.37 17.18 30.01
N ALA A 31 -8.46 16.41 30.02
CA ALA A 31 -9.09 15.95 31.26
C ALA A 31 -8.14 15.03 32.05
N SER A 32 -8.11 15.18 33.37
CA SER A 32 -7.26 14.36 34.24
C SER A 32 -7.82 12.96 34.48
N PHE A 33 -9.12 12.74 34.26
CA PHE A 33 -9.73 11.42 34.34
C PHE A 33 -9.73 10.68 33.00
N GLU A 34 -9.75 9.36 33.09
CA GLU A 34 -9.88 8.46 31.95
C GLU A 34 -11.29 8.48 31.33
N GLY A 35 -11.38 8.22 30.03
CA GLY A 35 -12.62 8.25 29.26
C GLY A 35 -13.80 7.47 29.86
N PRO A 36 -13.62 6.22 30.35
CA PRO A 36 -14.70 5.48 31.00
C PRO A 36 -15.29 6.17 32.23
N THR A 37 -14.45 6.88 32.99
CA THR A 37 -14.87 7.62 34.18
C THR A 37 -15.63 8.88 33.77
N LEU A 38 -15.13 9.61 32.77
CA LEU A 38 -15.82 10.78 32.21
C LEU A 38 -17.19 10.42 31.64
N ALA A 39 -17.31 9.29 30.93
CA ALA A 39 -18.59 8.81 30.42
C ALA A 39 -19.56 8.43 31.55
N LYS A 40 -19.07 7.83 32.66
CA LYS A 40 -19.89 7.53 33.84
C LYS A 40 -20.36 8.79 34.58
N MET A 41 -19.61 9.88 34.47
CA MET A 41 -20.02 11.20 34.97
C MET A 41 -21.08 11.87 34.09
N GLY A 42 -21.46 11.25 32.97
CA GLY A 42 -22.48 11.76 32.04
C GLY A 42 -21.92 12.71 30.97
N LEU A 43 -20.59 12.79 30.83
CA LEU A 43 -19.97 13.62 29.80
C LEU A 43 -20.00 12.92 28.44
N LEU A 44 -20.23 13.70 27.37
CA LEU A 44 -20.20 13.18 26.01
C LEU A 44 -18.74 12.94 25.61
N LYS A 45 -18.39 11.66 25.43
CA LYS A 45 -17.10 11.25 24.87
C LYS A 45 -17.28 10.97 23.38
N MET A 46 -16.45 11.61 22.55
CA MET A 46 -16.31 11.32 21.12
C MET A 46 -14.90 10.83 20.84
N ASP A 47 -14.75 9.88 19.93
CA ASP A 47 -13.43 9.48 19.45
C ASP A 47 -13.23 10.03 18.02
N ILE A 48 -12.26 10.93 17.85
CA ILE A 48 -11.83 11.50 16.56
C ILE A 48 -10.51 10.85 16.18
N LEU A 49 -10.55 9.90 15.24
CA LEU A 49 -9.39 9.13 14.85
C LEU A 49 -8.69 9.78 13.66
N GLY A 50 -7.37 9.99 13.76
CA GLY A 50 -6.53 10.28 12.61
C GLY A 50 -6.19 8.98 11.88
N LEU A 51 -6.66 8.83 10.63
CA LEU A 51 -6.36 7.66 9.80
C LEU A 51 -5.59 8.08 8.55
N THR A 52 -4.29 7.74 8.51
CA THR A 52 -3.38 8.10 7.40
C THR A 52 -3.90 7.66 6.04
N ASN A 53 -4.59 6.51 5.96
CA ASN A 53 -5.15 6.02 4.70
C ASN A 53 -6.29 6.91 4.16
N LEU A 54 -7.10 7.54 5.01
CA LEU A 54 -8.09 8.50 4.53
C LEU A 54 -7.43 9.77 4.00
N SER A 55 -6.32 10.20 4.60
CA SER A 55 -5.50 11.30 4.05
C SER A 55 -4.91 10.93 2.69
N ALA A 56 -4.38 9.71 2.54
CA ALA A 56 -3.85 9.23 1.26
C ALA A 56 -4.95 9.15 0.18
N VAL A 57 -6.13 8.64 0.53
CA VAL A 57 -7.27 8.61 -0.40
C VAL A 57 -7.71 10.02 -0.79
N ALA A 58 -7.83 10.94 0.17
CA ALA A 58 -8.19 12.32 -0.12
C ALA A 58 -7.18 13.00 -1.04
N GLU A 59 -5.88 12.76 -0.84
CA GLU A 59 -4.83 13.29 -1.71
C GLU A 59 -4.84 12.63 -3.10
N ALA A 60 -5.11 11.32 -3.19
CA ALA A 60 -5.26 10.62 -4.46
C ALA A 60 -6.40 11.22 -5.30
N LEU A 61 -7.55 11.53 -4.69
CA LEU A 61 -8.67 12.19 -5.38
C LEU A 61 -8.29 13.59 -5.88
N LYS A 62 -7.49 14.35 -5.13
CA LYS A 62 -6.97 15.65 -5.61
C LYS A 62 -6.00 15.47 -6.77
N TYR A 63 -5.13 14.47 -6.74
CA TYR A 63 -4.24 14.17 -7.87
C TYR A 63 -5.04 13.78 -9.11
N ILE A 64 -6.06 12.93 -8.97
CA ILE A 64 -6.97 12.57 -10.07
C ILE A 64 -7.64 13.81 -10.65
N GLU A 65 -8.18 14.71 -9.81
CA GLU A 65 -8.79 15.95 -10.27
C GLU A 65 -7.79 16.82 -11.04
N ARG A 66 -6.55 16.97 -10.54
CA ARG A 66 -5.49 17.75 -11.22
C ARG A 66 -5.05 17.12 -12.54
N THR A 67 -4.90 15.80 -12.61
CA THR A 67 -4.33 15.12 -13.78
C THR A 67 -5.37 14.79 -14.86
N THR A 68 -6.64 14.69 -14.49
CA THR A 68 -7.75 14.35 -15.41
C THR A 68 -8.74 15.48 -15.63
N GLY A 69 -8.74 16.51 -14.76
CA GLY A 69 -9.76 17.57 -14.76
C GLY A 69 -11.12 17.12 -14.24
N THR A 70 -11.28 15.86 -13.82
CA THR A 70 -12.55 15.30 -13.37
C THR A 70 -12.55 15.15 -11.86
N LYS A 71 -13.53 15.79 -11.19
CA LYS A 71 -13.74 15.61 -9.76
C LYS A 71 -14.43 14.28 -9.50
N MET A 72 -13.92 13.53 -8.54
CA MET A 72 -14.40 12.20 -8.16
C MET A 72 -14.51 12.09 -6.64
N GLU A 73 -15.53 11.38 -6.17
CA GLU A 73 -15.70 11.03 -4.75
C GLU A 73 -15.63 9.51 -4.56
N LEU A 74 -15.39 9.07 -3.31
CA LEU A 74 -15.36 7.64 -2.98
C LEU A 74 -16.67 6.91 -3.31
N ALA A 75 -17.79 7.62 -3.26
CA ALA A 75 -19.11 7.08 -3.59
C ALA A 75 -19.31 6.82 -5.09
N ASP A 76 -18.44 7.37 -5.96
CA ASP A 76 -18.50 7.18 -7.40
C ASP A 76 -17.74 5.92 -7.86
N ILE A 77 -17.02 5.24 -6.96
CA ILE A 77 -16.27 4.01 -7.26
C ILE A 77 -17.26 2.85 -7.48
N PRO A 78 -17.24 2.16 -8.65
CA PRO A 78 -18.09 1.00 -8.89
C PRO A 78 -17.68 -0.16 -7.99
N LEU A 79 -18.62 -0.97 -7.50
CA LEU A 79 -18.37 -2.05 -6.53
C LEU A 79 -18.17 -3.45 -7.16
N ASP A 80 -18.16 -3.51 -8.49
CA ASP A 80 -18.13 -4.74 -9.30
C ASP A 80 -16.96 -4.76 -10.31
N ASP A 81 -15.97 -3.87 -10.16
CA ASP A 81 -14.82 -3.81 -11.07
C ASP A 81 -13.98 -5.09 -11.02
N LYS A 82 -14.02 -5.85 -12.11
CA LYS A 82 -13.33 -7.14 -12.25
C LYS A 82 -11.81 -7.01 -12.12
N LYS A 83 -11.20 -5.94 -12.65
CA LYS A 83 -9.75 -5.75 -12.60
C LYS A 83 -9.25 -5.61 -11.15
N THR A 84 -10.00 -4.90 -10.33
CA THR A 84 -9.72 -4.74 -8.89
C THR A 84 -9.75 -6.09 -8.17
N PHE A 85 -10.78 -6.89 -8.43
CA PHE A 85 -10.91 -8.23 -7.86
C PHE A 85 -9.82 -9.20 -8.33
N ASP A 86 -9.50 -9.18 -9.63
CA ASP A 86 -8.40 -9.97 -10.20
C ASP A 86 -7.05 -9.58 -9.53
N SER A 87 -6.75 -8.28 -9.38
CA SER A 87 -5.53 -7.79 -8.70
C SER A 87 -5.42 -8.31 -7.25
N LEU A 88 -6.52 -8.27 -6.49
CA LEU A 88 -6.57 -8.85 -5.13
C LEU A 88 -6.42 -10.38 -5.14
N GLY A 89 -7.02 -11.07 -6.11
CA GLY A 89 -6.88 -12.51 -6.31
C GLY A 89 -5.46 -12.94 -6.74
N HIS A 90 -4.67 -12.05 -7.33
CA HIS A 90 -3.25 -12.27 -7.61
C HIS A 90 -2.34 -11.88 -6.43
N GLY A 91 -2.90 -11.38 -5.33
CA GLY A 91 -2.16 -11.02 -4.13
C GLY A 91 -1.46 -9.66 -4.21
N GLU A 92 -1.89 -8.76 -5.09
CA GLU A 92 -1.29 -7.43 -5.26
C GLU A 92 -1.72 -6.43 -4.17
N THR A 93 -1.69 -6.85 -2.91
CA THR A 93 -2.31 -6.14 -1.79
C THR A 93 -1.41 -5.13 -1.07
N LYS A 94 -0.18 -4.91 -1.53
CA LYS A 94 0.72 -3.88 -0.96
C LYS A 94 0.09 -2.49 -1.09
N ASN A 95 0.18 -1.67 -0.04
CA ASN A 95 -0.45 -0.36 0.02
C ASN A 95 -1.98 -0.38 -0.19
N VAL A 96 -2.64 -1.51 0.09
CA VAL A 96 -4.11 -1.64 0.11
C VAL A 96 -4.56 -1.76 1.56
N PHE A 97 -5.42 -0.84 2.00
CA PHE A 97 -5.81 -0.72 3.40
C PHE A 97 -6.30 -2.04 3.99
N GLN A 98 -5.81 -2.42 5.18
CA GLN A 98 -6.13 -3.66 5.92
C GLN A 98 -5.69 -4.99 5.26
N LEU A 99 -5.26 -5.01 3.99
CA LEU A 99 -5.05 -6.24 3.22
C LEU A 99 -3.57 -6.61 3.01
N GLU A 100 -2.64 -5.85 3.59
CA GLU A 100 -1.20 -5.94 3.29
C GLU A 100 -0.47 -7.11 3.95
N SER A 101 -1.03 -7.68 5.02
CA SER A 101 -0.34 -8.75 5.76
C SER A 101 -0.23 -10.02 4.92
N ALA A 102 0.93 -10.69 4.97
CA ALA A 102 1.22 -11.86 4.13
C ALA A 102 0.16 -12.98 4.21
N GLY A 103 -0.38 -13.24 5.40
CA GLY A 103 -1.44 -14.24 5.55
C GLY A 103 -2.79 -13.78 4.99
N MET A 104 -3.12 -12.49 5.08
CA MET A 104 -4.32 -11.94 4.44
C MET A 104 -4.19 -12.02 2.91
N THR A 105 -3.04 -11.62 2.35
CA THR A 105 -2.74 -11.74 0.92
C THR A 105 -2.93 -13.17 0.44
N ARG A 106 -2.37 -14.15 1.17
CA ARG A 106 -2.54 -15.57 0.85
C ARG A 106 -4.00 -16.00 0.80
N TYR A 107 -4.79 -15.62 1.80
CA TYR A 107 -6.21 -16.00 1.81
C TYR A 107 -7.00 -15.32 0.68
N LEU A 108 -6.67 -14.08 0.32
CA LEU A 108 -7.28 -13.41 -0.83
C LEU A 108 -6.95 -14.12 -2.15
N MET A 109 -5.72 -14.63 -2.31
CA MET A 109 -5.35 -15.43 -3.48
C MET A 109 -6.11 -16.75 -3.57
N GLN A 110 -6.39 -17.39 -2.43
CA GLN A 110 -7.20 -18.61 -2.38
C GLN A 110 -8.69 -18.33 -2.56
N LEU A 111 -9.18 -17.23 -1.99
CA LEU A 111 -10.57 -16.80 -2.04
C LEU A 111 -10.97 -16.29 -3.43
N LYS A 112 -10.03 -15.68 -4.16
CA LYS A 112 -10.25 -14.99 -5.44
C LYS A 112 -11.50 -14.10 -5.38
N PRO A 113 -11.51 -13.03 -4.56
CA PRO A 113 -12.70 -12.23 -4.28
C PRO A 113 -13.38 -11.80 -5.58
N THR A 114 -14.72 -11.82 -5.63
CA THR A 114 -15.50 -11.41 -6.83
C THR A 114 -16.58 -10.37 -6.52
N ARG A 115 -16.72 -10.00 -5.25
CA ARG A 115 -17.64 -8.98 -4.74
C ARG A 115 -17.08 -8.36 -3.47
N VAL A 116 -17.55 -7.17 -3.13
CA VAL A 116 -17.11 -6.44 -1.93
C VAL A 116 -17.43 -7.18 -0.62
N ASP A 117 -18.52 -7.95 -0.57
CA ASP A 117 -18.88 -8.76 0.60
C ASP A 117 -17.81 -9.79 0.98
N ASP A 118 -17.07 -10.32 0.01
CA ASP A 118 -15.95 -11.22 0.27
C ASP A 118 -14.88 -10.48 1.11
N LEU A 119 -14.63 -9.20 0.84
CA LEU A 119 -13.67 -8.38 1.57
C LEU A 119 -14.20 -8.02 2.97
N TYR A 120 -15.49 -7.75 3.10
CA TYR A 120 -16.13 -7.51 4.40
C TYR A 120 -15.97 -8.73 5.32
N ALA A 121 -16.18 -9.93 4.76
CA ALA A 121 -16.01 -11.18 5.49
C ALA A 121 -14.54 -11.43 5.85
N MET A 122 -13.60 -11.18 4.92
CA MET A 122 -12.18 -11.35 5.20
C MET A 122 -11.69 -10.43 6.32
N VAL A 123 -12.09 -9.16 6.32
CA VAL A 123 -11.78 -8.22 7.42
C VAL A 123 -12.34 -8.71 8.76
N ALA A 124 -13.52 -9.35 8.77
CA ALA A 124 -14.12 -9.90 9.98
C ALA A 124 -13.46 -11.21 10.46
N LEU A 125 -13.06 -12.08 9.52
CA LEU A 125 -12.57 -13.44 9.78
C LEU A 125 -11.07 -13.49 10.07
N TYR A 126 -10.26 -12.60 9.48
CA TYR A 126 -8.81 -12.62 9.62
C TYR A 126 -8.32 -12.06 10.96
N ARG A 127 -8.63 -12.81 12.02
CA ARG A 127 -8.23 -12.51 13.40
C ARG A 127 -8.12 -13.80 14.23
N PRO A 128 -7.38 -13.80 15.35
CA PRO A 128 -7.27 -14.99 16.20
C PRO A 128 -8.63 -15.49 16.67
N GLY A 129 -8.91 -16.78 16.46
CA GLY A 129 -10.22 -17.40 16.70
C GLY A 129 -10.94 -17.79 15.39
N PRO A 130 -11.60 -16.85 14.69
CA PRO A 130 -12.33 -17.14 13.46
C PRO A 130 -11.42 -17.43 12.24
N LEU A 131 -10.09 -17.29 12.36
CA LEU A 131 -9.15 -17.64 11.30
C LEU A 131 -9.36 -19.07 10.75
N GLU A 132 -9.73 -20.02 11.61
CA GLU A 132 -10.00 -21.42 11.24
C GLU A 132 -11.25 -21.59 10.35
N GLN A 133 -12.08 -20.55 10.24
CA GLN A 133 -13.29 -20.54 9.44
C GLN A 133 -13.05 -20.04 8.00
N ILE A 134 -11.91 -19.38 7.74
CA ILE A 134 -11.58 -18.88 6.40
C ILE A 134 -11.53 -20.02 5.36
N PRO A 135 -10.92 -21.20 5.63
CA PRO A 135 -10.97 -22.32 4.68
C PRO A 135 -12.40 -22.77 4.33
N HIS A 136 -13.30 -22.84 5.32
CA HIS A 136 -14.70 -23.22 5.10
C HIS A 136 -15.45 -22.16 4.27
N TYR A 137 -15.17 -20.87 4.52
CA TYR A 137 -15.72 -19.77 3.73
C TYR A 137 -15.26 -19.85 2.26
N ILE A 138 -13.97 -20.11 2.04
CA ILE A 138 -13.38 -20.27 0.70
C ILE A 138 -13.96 -21.50 -0.01
N GLU A 139 -14.08 -22.64 0.68
CA GLU A 139 -14.67 -23.86 0.13
C GLU A 139 -16.14 -23.63 -0.25
N GLY A 140 -16.93 -23.02 0.63
CA GLY A 140 -18.34 -22.70 0.35
C GLY A 140 -18.50 -21.76 -0.83
N LYS A 141 -17.59 -20.78 -0.99
CA LYS A 141 -17.56 -19.92 -2.17
C LYS A 141 -17.24 -20.68 -3.46
N ASN A 142 -16.19 -21.50 -3.44
CA ASN A 142 -15.70 -22.20 -4.62
C ASN A 142 -16.58 -23.41 -5.00
N ASN A 143 -17.34 -23.95 -4.04
CA ASN A 143 -18.29 -25.03 -4.23
C ASN A 143 -19.64 -24.73 -3.53
N PRO A 144 -20.47 -23.82 -4.07
CA PRO A 144 -21.75 -23.47 -3.45
C PRO A 144 -22.73 -24.64 -3.33
N ALA A 145 -22.63 -25.63 -4.21
CA ALA A 145 -23.47 -26.83 -4.17
C ALA A 145 -23.13 -27.76 -2.99
N GLY A 146 -21.94 -27.63 -2.41
CA GLY A 146 -21.48 -28.40 -1.25
C GLY A 146 -21.98 -27.87 0.10
N ILE A 147 -22.55 -26.66 0.14
CA ILE A 147 -22.99 -26.03 1.38
C ILE A 147 -24.17 -26.79 1.98
N LYS A 148 -23.99 -27.34 3.17
CA LYS A 148 -25.03 -28.03 3.94
C LYS A 148 -25.45 -27.19 5.13
N TYR A 149 -26.72 -26.84 5.18
CA TYR A 149 -27.32 -26.18 6.32
C TYR A 149 -27.90 -27.23 7.27
N LEU A 150 -27.68 -27.04 8.57
CA LEU A 150 -28.28 -27.89 9.60
C LEU A 150 -29.82 -27.88 9.54
N HIS A 151 -30.40 -26.74 9.15
CA HIS A 151 -31.83 -26.59 8.92
C HIS A 151 -32.09 -25.57 7.80
N PRO A 152 -33.12 -25.74 6.96
CA PRO A 152 -33.44 -24.81 5.86
C PRO A 152 -33.60 -23.35 6.29
N ILE A 153 -34.03 -23.13 7.54
CA ILE A 153 -34.20 -21.79 8.15
C ILE A 153 -32.91 -20.97 8.20
N LEU A 154 -31.74 -21.63 8.18
CA LEU A 154 -30.44 -20.96 8.23
C LEU A 154 -30.02 -20.38 6.89
N LYS A 155 -30.54 -20.91 5.78
CA LYS A 155 -30.09 -20.54 4.44
C LYS A 155 -30.24 -19.02 4.18
N PRO A 156 -31.40 -18.38 4.41
CA PRO A 156 -31.54 -16.94 4.17
C PRO A 156 -30.66 -16.05 5.06
N ILE A 157 -30.14 -16.59 6.17
CA ILE A 157 -29.33 -15.84 7.15
C ILE A 157 -27.83 -15.95 6.83
N LEU A 158 -27.40 -17.08 6.26
CA LEU A 158 -26.00 -17.44 6.09
C LEU A 158 -25.58 -17.63 4.63
N GLU A 159 -26.48 -17.49 3.66
CA GLU A 159 -26.15 -17.66 2.23
C GLU A 159 -25.16 -16.62 1.72
N ASP A 160 -25.20 -15.39 2.25
CA ASP A 160 -24.26 -14.32 1.92
C ASP A 160 -22.83 -14.58 2.46
N THR A 161 -22.69 -15.49 3.41
CA THR A 161 -21.42 -15.94 3.98
C THR A 161 -21.15 -17.42 3.78
N TYR A 162 -21.76 -18.02 2.75
CA TYR A 162 -21.52 -19.41 2.34
C TYR A 162 -21.74 -20.45 3.45
N GLY A 163 -22.68 -20.19 4.36
CA GLY A 163 -23.00 -21.06 5.50
C GLY A 163 -22.15 -20.85 6.75
N VAL A 164 -21.18 -19.93 6.73
CA VAL A 164 -20.32 -19.61 7.87
C VAL A 164 -20.92 -18.48 8.70
N ILE A 165 -20.99 -18.60 10.03
CA ILE A 165 -21.40 -17.50 10.90
C ILE A 165 -20.23 -16.53 11.05
N VAL A 166 -20.37 -15.32 10.49
CA VAL A 166 -19.32 -14.29 10.53
C VAL A 166 -19.73 -13.13 11.44
N TYR A 167 -21.00 -12.73 11.36
CA TYR A 167 -21.47 -11.47 11.93
C TYR A 167 -22.34 -11.64 13.18
N GLN A 168 -22.27 -10.65 14.08
CA GLN A 168 -23.15 -10.57 15.26
C GLN A 168 -24.62 -10.48 14.82
N GLU A 169 -24.87 -9.72 13.75
CA GLU A 169 -26.19 -9.52 13.17
C GLU A 169 -26.80 -10.82 12.65
N GLN A 170 -25.99 -11.76 12.12
CA GLN A 170 -26.47 -13.09 11.71
C GLN A 170 -26.94 -13.90 12.92
N ILE A 171 -26.21 -13.83 14.04
CA ILE A 171 -26.62 -14.48 15.30
C ILE A 171 -27.90 -13.85 15.82
N MET A 172 -28.03 -12.51 15.75
CA MET A 172 -29.25 -11.81 16.17
C MET A 172 -30.46 -12.23 15.33
N GLN A 173 -30.30 -12.29 14.01
CA GLN A 173 -31.34 -12.74 13.08
C GLN A 173 -31.70 -14.21 13.31
N LEU A 174 -30.72 -15.07 13.60
CA LEU A 174 -30.96 -16.47 13.94
C LEU A 174 -31.80 -16.58 15.20
N LEU A 175 -31.40 -15.95 16.31
CA LEU A 175 -32.15 -15.95 17.57
C LEU A 175 -33.59 -15.42 17.39
N GLN A 176 -33.76 -14.39 16.57
CA GLN A 176 -35.08 -13.85 16.24
C GLN A 176 -35.91 -14.84 15.44
N THR A 177 -35.35 -15.41 14.39
CA THR A 177 -36.08 -16.24 13.42
C THR A 177 -36.46 -17.61 13.99
N VAL A 178 -35.53 -18.24 14.73
CA VAL A 178 -35.73 -19.61 15.23
C VAL A 178 -36.35 -19.66 16.63
N ALA A 179 -36.25 -18.59 17.42
CA ALA A 179 -36.67 -18.58 18.82
C ALA A 179 -37.47 -17.34 19.26
N ASP A 180 -37.93 -16.50 18.33
CA ASP A 180 -38.76 -15.29 18.58
C ASP A 180 -38.14 -14.29 19.58
N TYR A 181 -36.81 -14.19 19.60
CA TYR A 181 -36.13 -13.13 20.36
C TYR A 181 -36.38 -11.76 19.73
N THR A 182 -36.61 -10.75 20.56
CA THR A 182 -36.45 -9.35 20.11
C THR A 182 -34.97 -9.02 19.87
N LEU A 183 -34.66 -8.05 19.02
CA LEU A 183 -33.27 -7.65 18.75
C LEU A 183 -32.53 -7.22 20.04
N GLY A 184 -33.22 -6.56 20.97
CA GLY A 184 -32.64 -6.21 22.28
C GLY A 184 -32.29 -7.44 23.12
N GLN A 185 -33.16 -8.46 23.15
CA GLN A 185 -32.87 -9.72 23.83
C GLN A 185 -31.72 -10.48 23.16
N ALA A 186 -31.70 -10.54 21.83
CA ALA A 186 -30.63 -11.20 21.08
C ALA A 186 -29.27 -10.54 21.36
N TYR A 187 -29.23 -9.22 21.46
CA TYR A 187 -28.01 -8.50 21.84
C TYR A 187 -27.55 -8.80 23.28
N ILE A 188 -28.49 -9.01 24.21
CA ILE A 188 -28.18 -9.47 25.58
C ILE A 188 -27.52 -10.86 25.55
N VAL A 189 -28.01 -11.78 24.72
CA VAL A 189 -27.41 -13.11 24.54
C VAL A 189 -25.98 -13.00 24.02
N ILE A 190 -25.74 -12.21 22.99
CA ILE A 190 -24.38 -11.99 22.44
C ILE A 190 -23.46 -11.46 23.54
N LYS A 191 -23.89 -10.42 24.29
CA LYS A 191 -23.11 -9.87 25.41
C LYS A 191 -22.83 -10.90 26.51
N ALA A 192 -23.80 -11.77 26.80
CA ALA A 192 -23.62 -12.82 27.80
C ALA A 192 -22.55 -13.82 27.38
N ILE A 193 -22.57 -14.24 26.10
CA ILE A 193 -21.59 -15.17 25.55
C ILE A 193 -20.20 -14.53 25.49
N SER A 194 -20.07 -13.29 25.00
CA SER A 194 -18.78 -12.59 24.97
C SER A 194 -18.17 -12.41 26.37
N LYS A 195 -19.00 -12.28 27.42
CA LYS A 195 -18.56 -12.17 28.82
C LYS A 195 -18.46 -13.50 29.55
N LYS A 196 -18.75 -14.63 28.87
CA LYS A 196 -18.77 -15.98 29.46
C LYS A 196 -19.64 -16.05 30.73
N ASN A 197 -20.79 -15.34 30.74
CA ASN A 197 -21.71 -15.36 31.87
C ASN A 197 -22.54 -16.64 31.85
N LYS A 198 -22.13 -17.61 32.68
CA LYS A 198 -22.74 -18.95 32.74
C LYS A 198 -24.22 -18.95 33.10
N GLU A 199 -24.65 -18.12 34.05
CA GLU A 199 -26.04 -18.06 34.51
C GLU A 199 -26.95 -17.57 33.38
N LEU A 200 -26.59 -16.45 32.77
CA LEU A 200 -27.38 -15.87 31.68
C LEU A 200 -27.39 -16.77 30.43
N MET A 201 -26.28 -17.47 30.16
CA MET A 201 -26.21 -18.46 29.08
C MET A 201 -27.13 -19.66 29.31
N ALA A 202 -27.20 -20.19 30.54
CA ALA A 202 -28.08 -21.31 30.86
C ALA A 202 -29.56 -20.92 30.74
N GLU A 203 -29.93 -19.75 31.26
CA GLU A 203 -31.29 -19.20 31.13
C GLU A 203 -31.69 -19.02 29.66
N ASN A 204 -30.82 -18.39 28.87
CA ASN A 204 -31.12 -18.14 27.45
C ASN A 204 -31.06 -19.41 26.60
N GLY A 205 -30.24 -20.39 26.95
CA GLY A 205 -30.21 -21.68 26.26
C GLY A 205 -31.53 -22.44 26.42
N ALA A 206 -32.11 -22.45 27.63
CA ALA A 206 -33.42 -23.06 27.85
C ALA A 206 -34.52 -22.34 27.04
N LYS A 207 -34.53 -21.01 27.08
CA LYS A 207 -35.49 -20.19 26.34
C LYS A 207 -35.36 -20.34 24.82
N PHE A 208 -34.13 -20.42 24.31
CA PHE A 208 -33.85 -20.64 22.89
C PHE A 208 -34.43 -21.97 22.40
N LYS A 209 -34.21 -23.05 23.15
CA LYS A 209 -34.73 -24.39 22.81
C LYS A 209 -36.26 -24.44 22.83
N GLU A 210 -36.88 -23.79 23.83
CA GLU A 210 -38.34 -23.66 23.88
C GLU A 210 -38.89 -22.89 22.66
N GLY A 211 -38.23 -21.81 22.26
CA GLY A 211 -38.56 -21.05 21.06
C GLY A 211 -38.46 -21.89 19.78
N CYS A 212 -37.37 -22.65 19.63
CA CYS A 212 -37.16 -23.55 18.50
C CYS A 212 -38.28 -24.59 18.36
N LEU A 213 -38.66 -25.21 19.47
CA LEU A 213 -39.75 -26.19 19.50
C LEU A 213 -41.09 -25.57 19.06
N LYS A 214 -41.39 -24.33 19.48
CA LYS A 214 -42.60 -23.60 19.04
C LYS A 214 -42.61 -23.29 17.54
N LYS A 215 -41.42 -23.20 16.90
CA LYS A 215 -41.25 -23.01 15.46
C LYS A 215 -41.18 -24.33 14.67
N GLY A 216 -41.39 -25.48 15.32
CA GLY A 216 -41.36 -26.79 14.67
C GLY A 216 -39.94 -27.33 14.42
N ILE A 217 -38.92 -26.76 15.05
CA ILE A 217 -37.55 -27.28 15.00
C ILE A 217 -37.40 -28.37 16.06
N SER A 218 -36.83 -29.52 15.70
CA SER A 218 -36.66 -30.65 16.62
C SER A 218 -35.69 -30.29 17.76
N ALA A 219 -35.85 -30.91 18.92
CA ALA A 219 -34.97 -30.69 20.08
C ALA A 219 -33.49 -30.96 19.74
N ALA A 220 -33.21 -32.00 18.96
CA ALA A 220 -31.84 -32.33 18.53
C ALA A 220 -31.22 -31.22 17.68
N ILE A 221 -31.97 -30.67 16.72
CA ILE A 221 -31.50 -29.56 15.88
C ILE A 221 -31.36 -28.28 16.72
N ALA A 222 -32.27 -28.03 17.66
CA ALA A 222 -32.19 -26.88 18.56
C ALA A 222 -30.94 -26.94 19.47
N ASP A 223 -30.59 -28.12 19.97
CA ASP A 223 -29.36 -28.34 20.74
C ASP A 223 -28.12 -28.06 19.88
N GLU A 224 -28.07 -28.62 18.67
CA GLU A 224 -26.93 -28.44 17.77
C GLU A 224 -26.79 -26.99 17.28
N LEU A 225 -27.90 -26.29 17.01
CA LEU A 225 -27.91 -24.86 16.70
C LEU A 225 -27.37 -24.02 17.86
N TRP A 226 -27.77 -24.34 19.09
CA TRP A 226 -27.30 -23.61 20.26
C TRP A 226 -25.79 -23.78 20.46
N GLU A 227 -25.30 -25.02 20.37
CA GLU A 227 -23.87 -25.33 20.45
C GLU A 227 -23.08 -24.68 19.31
N LEU A 228 -23.67 -24.54 18.12
CA LEU A 228 -23.08 -23.78 17.02
C LEU A 228 -22.97 -22.29 17.36
N ILE A 229 -23.94 -21.67 18.03
CA ILE A 229 -23.91 -20.22 18.32
C ILE A 229 -22.85 -19.88 19.39
N LEU A 230 -22.66 -20.73 20.39
CA LEU A 230 -21.82 -20.43 21.56
C LEU A 230 -20.37 -20.01 21.22
N PRO A 231 -19.59 -20.76 20.42
CA PRO A 231 -18.25 -20.34 20.06
C PRO A 231 -18.27 -19.10 19.17
N PHE A 232 -19.20 -19.00 18.22
CA PHE A 232 -19.25 -17.91 17.24
C PHE A 232 -19.74 -16.59 17.83
N ALA A 233 -20.58 -16.57 18.86
CA ALA A 233 -20.94 -15.32 19.53
C ALA A 233 -19.73 -14.68 20.25
N GLY A 234 -18.72 -15.47 20.63
CA GLY A 234 -17.44 -14.94 21.12
C GLY A 234 -16.55 -14.36 20.02
N TYR A 235 -16.65 -14.86 18.79
CA TYR A 235 -15.77 -14.54 17.66
C TYR A 235 -16.49 -13.91 16.46
N SER A 236 -17.75 -13.51 16.62
CA SER A 236 -18.53 -12.82 15.60
C SER A 236 -18.17 -11.36 15.56
N PHE A 237 -18.27 -10.76 14.39
CA PHE A 237 -17.88 -9.38 14.17
C PHE A 237 -19.07 -8.47 13.92
N ASN A 238 -18.92 -7.19 14.20
CA ASN A 238 -19.96 -6.22 13.88
C ASN A 238 -19.99 -5.98 12.37
N ARG A 239 -21.10 -6.32 11.72
CA ARG A 239 -21.23 -6.22 10.25
C ARG A 239 -21.04 -4.79 9.73
N PRO A 240 -21.68 -3.73 10.29
CA PRO A 240 -21.44 -2.35 9.84
C PRO A 240 -19.97 -1.94 9.85
N HIS A 241 -19.23 -2.29 10.90
CA HIS A 241 -17.80 -1.97 11.00
C HIS A 241 -16.98 -2.72 9.94
N ALA A 242 -17.21 -4.01 9.74
CA ALA A 242 -16.55 -4.79 8.67
C ALA A 242 -16.88 -4.24 7.29
N THR A 243 -18.14 -3.86 7.04
CA THR A 243 -18.58 -3.30 5.76
C THR A 243 -17.86 -2.00 5.46
N LEU A 244 -17.81 -1.04 6.37
CA LEU A 244 -17.18 0.26 6.12
C LEU A 244 -15.66 0.14 5.89
N TYR A 245 -14.98 -0.68 6.70
CA TYR A 245 -13.54 -0.87 6.55
C TYR A 245 -13.18 -1.70 5.32
N GLY A 246 -13.93 -2.76 5.04
CA GLY A 246 -13.72 -3.56 3.84
C GLY A 246 -14.10 -2.81 2.56
N LEU A 247 -15.06 -1.87 2.61
CA LEU A 247 -15.36 -0.96 1.51
C LEU A 247 -14.18 -0.02 1.25
N LEU A 248 -13.58 0.55 2.29
CA LEU A 248 -12.37 1.38 2.13
C LEU A 248 -11.18 0.55 1.59
N SER A 249 -11.05 -0.71 2.01
CA SER A 249 -10.07 -1.65 1.43
C SER A 249 -10.30 -1.87 -0.07
N TYR A 250 -11.56 -2.06 -0.49
CA TYR A 250 -11.90 -2.17 -1.90
C TYR A 250 -11.59 -0.87 -2.66
N GLN A 251 -11.99 0.28 -2.12
CA GLN A 251 -11.78 1.58 -2.77
C GLN A 251 -10.29 1.90 -2.95
N THR A 252 -9.45 1.58 -1.96
CA THR A 252 -7.99 1.72 -2.06
C THR A 252 -7.38 0.77 -3.10
N ALA A 253 -7.85 -0.47 -3.18
CA ALA A 253 -7.45 -1.40 -4.24
C ALA A 253 -7.87 -0.88 -5.63
N TRP A 254 -9.09 -0.36 -5.75
CA TRP A 254 -9.62 0.18 -6.98
C TRP A 254 -8.83 1.39 -7.47
N LEU A 255 -8.51 2.33 -6.58
CA LEU A 255 -7.67 3.49 -6.88
C LEU A 255 -6.28 3.05 -7.34
N LYS A 256 -5.68 2.06 -6.68
CA LYS A 256 -4.38 1.50 -7.07
C LYS A 256 -4.39 0.89 -8.48
N VAL A 257 -5.47 0.19 -8.85
CA VAL A 257 -5.58 -0.49 -10.14
C VAL A 257 -5.92 0.47 -11.27
N ASN A 258 -6.82 1.44 -11.03
CA ASN A 258 -7.36 2.30 -12.07
C ASN A 258 -6.65 3.66 -12.17
N TYR A 259 -6.04 4.14 -11.09
CA TYR A 259 -5.25 5.38 -11.02
C TYR A 259 -3.91 5.15 -10.29
N PRO A 260 -3.05 4.23 -10.77
CA PRO A 260 -1.83 3.84 -10.06
C PRO A 260 -0.85 4.98 -9.84
N VAL A 261 -0.72 5.92 -10.79
CA VAL A 261 0.20 7.06 -10.67
C VAL A 261 -0.28 8.00 -9.54
N GLU A 262 -1.56 8.37 -9.56
CA GLU A 262 -2.17 9.28 -8.60
C GLU A 262 -2.25 8.68 -7.21
N TYR A 263 -2.69 7.43 -7.12
CA TYR A 263 -2.80 6.71 -5.86
C TYR A 263 -1.43 6.50 -5.22
N MET A 264 -0.43 6.05 -5.98
CA MET A 264 0.91 5.83 -5.42
C MET A 264 1.61 7.14 -5.05
N ALA A 265 1.40 8.24 -5.78
CA ALA A 265 1.91 9.56 -5.37
C ALA A 265 1.34 10.00 -4.03
N ALA A 266 0.04 9.74 -3.80
CA ALA A 266 -0.62 10.03 -2.53
C ALA A 266 -0.13 9.13 -1.39
N VAL A 267 0.03 7.83 -1.64
CA VAL A 267 0.60 6.88 -0.67
C VAL A 267 2.02 7.30 -0.28
N LEU A 268 2.88 7.61 -1.26
CA LEU A 268 4.25 8.06 -1.03
C LEU A 268 4.29 9.36 -0.21
N THR A 269 3.39 10.30 -0.50
CA THR A 269 3.25 11.54 0.28
C THR A 269 2.80 11.26 1.71
N GLY A 270 1.83 10.36 1.91
CA GLY A 270 1.35 9.95 3.25
C GLY A 270 2.37 9.16 4.07
N SER A 271 3.28 8.44 3.41
CA SER A 271 4.45 7.78 4.03
C SER A 271 5.63 8.74 4.29
N GLY A 272 5.51 10.00 3.84
CA GLY A 272 6.52 11.03 4.06
C GLY A 272 6.89 11.15 5.54
N GLY A 273 8.16 10.94 5.86
CA GLY A 273 8.68 10.94 7.22
C GLY A 273 9.13 9.57 7.75
N VAL A 274 8.75 8.46 7.11
CA VAL A 274 9.25 7.11 7.42
C VAL A 274 9.94 6.51 6.19
N THR A 275 11.27 6.61 6.16
CA THR A 275 12.10 6.19 5.01
C THR A 275 11.86 4.75 4.57
N GLU A 276 11.60 3.83 5.50
CA GLU A 276 11.32 2.43 5.19
C GLU A 276 9.99 2.24 4.43
N ASP A 277 8.95 2.98 4.81
CA ASP A 277 7.64 2.89 4.18
C ASP A 277 7.62 3.57 2.81
N VAL A 278 8.37 4.67 2.66
CA VAL A 278 8.63 5.29 1.35
C VAL A 278 9.34 4.31 0.43
N ALA A 279 10.38 3.62 0.90
CA ALA A 279 11.11 2.63 0.10
C ALA A 279 10.20 1.48 -0.36
N LYS A 280 9.43 0.87 0.55
CA LYS A 280 8.47 -0.19 0.23
C LYS A 280 7.45 0.25 -0.82
N SER A 281 6.88 1.45 -0.65
CA SER A 281 5.87 2.00 -1.55
C SER A 281 6.46 2.39 -2.91
N ALA A 282 7.69 2.90 -2.94
CA ALA A 282 8.39 3.25 -4.18
C ALA A 282 8.77 2.00 -4.99
N LEU A 283 9.17 0.91 -4.34
CA LEU A 283 9.37 -0.38 -5.01
C LEU A 283 8.07 -0.91 -5.62
N GLU A 284 6.95 -0.83 -4.89
CA GLU A 284 5.64 -1.20 -5.45
C GLU A 284 5.22 -0.29 -6.62
N THR A 285 5.51 1.01 -6.52
CA THR A 285 5.28 1.99 -7.59
C THR A 285 6.02 1.60 -8.87
N ARG A 286 7.30 1.20 -8.75
CA ARG A 286 8.10 0.67 -9.87
C ARG A 286 7.55 -0.63 -10.42
N ARG A 287 7.14 -1.57 -9.56
CA ARG A 287 6.51 -2.85 -9.97
C ARG A 287 5.25 -2.61 -10.82
N LEU A 288 4.46 -1.59 -10.47
CA LEU A 288 3.27 -1.19 -11.24
C LEU A 288 3.62 -0.58 -12.61
N GLY A 289 4.90 -0.25 -12.85
CA GLY A 289 5.38 0.39 -14.07
C GLY A 289 5.32 1.92 -14.02
N VAL A 290 5.23 2.52 -12.82
CA VAL A 290 5.26 3.98 -12.65
C VAL A 290 6.70 4.42 -12.36
N GLN A 291 7.20 5.37 -13.15
CA GLN A 291 8.54 5.90 -12.97
C GLN A 291 8.59 6.82 -11.73
N VAL A 292 9.59 6.60 -10.87
CA VAL A 292 9.88 7.48 -9.72
C VAL A 292 11.16 8.24 -10.01
N LEU A 293 11.08 9.57 -10.06
CA LEU A 293 12.20 10.44 -10.40
C LEU A 293 12.88 10.96 -9.14
N SER A 294 14.21 11.15 -9.20
CA SER A 294 15.02 11.69 -8.11
C SER A 294 14.52 13.04 -7.62
N PRO A 295 14.75 13.40 -6.34
CA PRO A 295 14.43 14.75 -5.87
C PRO A 295 15.22 15.80 -6.67
N SER A 296 14.70 17.02 -6.72
CA SER A 296 15.40 18.17 -7.28
C SER A 296 14.97 19.45 -6.58
N VAL A 297 15.92 20.29 -6.14
CA VAL A 297 15.61 21.60 -5.55
C VAL A 297 14.86 22.51 -6.53
N ASN A 298 15.04 22.32 -7.84
CA ASN A 298 14.42 23.13 -8.88
C ASN A 298 13.03 22.62 -9.31
N HIS A 299 12.71 21.35 -9.08
CA HIS A 299 11.46 20.74 -9.57
C HIS A 299 10.57 20.15 -8.47
N SER A 300 11.14 19.59 -7.40
CA SER A 300 10.38 18.95 -6.33
C SER A 300 9.59 19.95 -5.48
N LEU A 301 8.48 19.47 -4.92
CA LEU A 301 7.67 20.16 -3.92
C LEU A 301 7.87 19.52 -2.53
N LYS A 302 7.00 19.87 -1.57
CA LYS A 302 6.99 19.29 -0.22
C LYS A 302 6.71 17.79 -0.28
N GLY A 303 5.57 17.41 -0.85
CA GLY A 303 5.19 16.02 -1.12
C GLY A 303 5.69 15.52 -2.47
N PHE A 304 5.35 14.27 -2.79
CA PHE A 304 5.60 13.70 -4.11
C PHE A 304 4.64 14.31 -5.12
N GLU A 305 5.12 14.72 -6.28
CA GLU A 305 4.30 15.40 -7.30
C GLU A 305 4.29 14.60 -8.61
N ILE A 306 3.22 14.74 -9.39
CA ILE A 306 3.06 14.03 -10.67
C ILE A 306 3.44 14.96 -11.81
N GLU A 307 4.32 14.50 -12.69
CA GLU A 307 4.77 15.26 -13.85
C GLU A 307 4.86 14.40 -15.11
N PRO A 308 4.76 14.99 -16.33
CA PRO A 308 5.02 14.26 -17.56
C PRO A 308 6.47 13.73 -17.62
N ILE A 309 6.67 12.56 -18.21
CA ILE A 309 8.03 12.08 -18.50
C ILE A 309 8.65 12.97 -19.58
N ALA A 310 9.89 13.42 -19.36
CA ALA A 310 10.62 14.26 -20.31
C ALA A 310 10.80 13.54 -21.67
N GLY A 311 10.42 14.21 -22.77
CA GLY A 311 10.34 13.61 -24.12
C GLY A 311 9.00 12.94 -24.45
N GLY A 312 8.07 12.87 -23.49
CA GLY A 312 6.75 12.25 -23.62
C GLY A 312 5.76 13.05 -24.45
N HIS A 313 5.92 13.05 -25.78
CA HIS A 313 4.74 13.06 -26.64
C HIS A 313 3.98 11.73 -26.46
N LYS A 314 2.67 11.69 -26.74
CA LYS A 314 1.85 10.47 -26.58
C LYS A 314 2.45 9.24 -27.29
N ASP A 315 3.27 9.47 -28.32
CA ASP A 315 3.85 8.46 -29.19
C ASP A 315 5.35 8.22 -28.96
N ALA A 316 5.98 8.87 -27.98
CA ALA A 316 7.37 8.61 -27.64
C ALA A 316 7.51 7.25 -26.94
N PRO A 317 8.51 6.42 -27.30
CA PRO A 317 8.73 5.15 -26.64
C PRO A 317 9.03 5.38 -25.15
N LEU A 318 8.25 4.74 -24.28
CA LEU A 318 8.47 4.79 -22.85
C LEU A 318 9.75 4.02 -22.48
N PRO A 319 10.46 4.42 -21.40
CA PRO A 319 11.58 3.65 -20.89
C PRO A 319 11.18 2.21 -20.58
N THR A 320 12.12 1.27 -20.72
CA THR A 320 11.89 -0.15 -20.42
C THR A 320 11.31 -0.34 -19.01
N GLY A 321 10.20 -1.07 -18.91
CA GLY A 321 9.49 -1.33 -17.65
C GLY A 321 8.52 -0.23 -17.22
N VAL A 322 8.47 0.92 -17.90
CA VAL A 322 7.52 2.00 -17.62
C VAL A 322 6.26 1.83 -18.47
N ARG A 323 5.09 1.90 -17.83
CA ARG A 323 3.76 1.69 -18.44
C ARG A 323 2.95 2.98 -18.59
N PHE A 324 3.36 4.06 -17.93
CA PHE A 324 2.62 5.32 -17.88
C PHE A 324 3.46 6.48 -18.40
N ASN A 325 2.83 7.46 -19.03
CA ASN A 325 3.46 8.67 -19.56
C ASN A 325 3.67 9.78 -18.51
N ARG A 326 3.31 9.50 -17.26
CA ARG A 326 3.51 10.37 -16.10
C ARG A 326 4.42 9.67 -15.11
N ALA A 327 5.28 10.44 -14.48
CA ALA A 327 6.19 10.01 -13.43
C ALA A 327 5.84 10.69 -12.11
N ILE A 328 6.40 10.15 -11.03
CA ILE A 328 6.28 10.71 -9.68
C ILE A 328 7.63 11.28 -9.28
N ARG A 329 7.69 12.60 -9.08
CA ARG A 329 8.86 13.32 -8.59
C ARG A 329 8.96 13.18 -7.07
N PHE A 330 10.14 12.79 -6.56
CA PHE A 330 10.38 12.65 -5.13
C PHE A 330 10.16 13.98 -4.38
N GLY A 331 9.43 13.94 -3.27
CA GLY A 331 9.20 15.12 -2.42
C GLY A 331 10.41 15.45 -1.55
N LEU A 332 10.73 16.74 -1.37
CA LEU A 332 11.90 17.16 -0.59
C LEU A 332 11.77 16.79 0.90
N ALA A 333 10.55 16.77 1.44
CA ALA A 333 10.32 16.42 2.85
C ALA A 333 10.47 14.92 3.14
N ALA A 334 10.53 14.08 2.10
CA ALA A 334 10.76 12.64 2.24
C ALA A 334 12.26 12.28 2.38
N ILE A 335 13.16 13.25 2.19
CA ILE A 335 14.60 13.07 2.36
C ILE A 335 14.94 13.07 3.85
N LYS A 336 15.60 12.01 4.33
CA LYS A 336 16.05 11.92 5.72
C LYS A 336 16.92 13.14 6.09
N ASN A 337 16.72 13.66 7.30
CA ASN A 337 17.33 14.89 7.83
C ASN A 337 16.83 16.22 7.21
N VAL A 338 15.90 16.20 6.26
CA VAL A 338 15.31 17.41 5.68
C VAL A 338 13.90 17.59 6.26
N GLY A 339 13.75 18.57 7.16
CA GLY A 339 12.45 18.88 7.78
C GLY A 339 11.56 19.76 6.89
N GLU A 340 10.29 19.93 7.28
CA GLU A 340 9.32 20.73 6.51
C GLU A 340 9.72 22.21 6.40
N GLY A 341 10.20 22.83 7.50
CA GLY A 341 10.62 24.24 7.50
C GLY A 341 11.70 24.57 6.46
N PRO A 342 12.82 23.81 6.40
CA PRO A 342 13.81 23.93 5.32
C PRO A 342 13.20 23.82 3.91
N VAL A 343 12.29 22.87 3.69
CA VAL A 343 11.64 22.66 2.38
C VAL A 343 10.79 23.84 1.98
N GLU A 344 9.98 24.37 2.90
CA GLU A 344 9.15 25.55 2.67
C GLU A 344 10.02 26.78 2.35
N ALA A 345 11.15 26.95 3.04
CA ALA A 345 12.11 28.02 2.75
C ALA A 345 12.74 27.87 1.36
N ILE A 346 13.10 26.66 0.94
CA ILE A 346 13.66 26.37 -0.39
C ILE A 346 12.63 26.70 -1.49
N ILE A 347 11.40 26.21 -1.33
CA ILE A 347 10.33 26.44 -2.32
C ILE A 347 10.00 27.93 -2.41
N LYS A 348 9.91 28.63 -1.27
CA LYS A 348 9.68 30.07 -1.23
C LYS A 348 10.78 30.82 -1.96
N ALA A 349 12.05 30.58 -1.62
CA ALA A 349 13.18 31.23 -2.27
C ALA A 349 13.21 30.97 -3.78
N ARG A 350 12.87 29.76 -4.22
CA ARG A 350 12.74 29.41 -5.65
C ARG A 350 11.61 30.16 -6.33
N ASN A 351 10.44 30.27 -5.69
CA ASN A 351 9.31 30.99 -6.26
C ASN A 351 9.59 32.49 -6.37
N ASP A 352 10.29 33.06 -5.39
CA ASP A 352 10.60 34.51 -5.33
C ASP A 352 11.68 34.93 -6.34
N GLY A 353 12.67 34.07 -6.63
CA GLY A 353 13.82 34.43 -7.48
C GLY A 353 14.11 33.48 -8.66
N GLY A 354 13.19 32.56 -8.98
CA GLY A 354 13.37 31.56 -10.05
C GLY A 354 14.25 30.36 -9.67
N PRO A 355 14.54 29.46 -10.63
CA PRO A 355 15.36 28.28 -10.40
C PRO A 355 16.75 28.61 -9.85
N PHE A 356 17.30 27.73 -9.01
CA PHE A 356 18.66 27.85 -8.52
C PHE A 356 19.65 27.49 -9.62
N THR A 357 20.72 28.29 -9.75
CA THR A 357 21.75 28.09 -10.78
C THR A 357 23.02 27.41 -10.25
N SER A 358 23.28 27.49 -8.95
CA SER A 358 24.46 26.88 -8.31
C SER A 358 24.23 26.60 -6.82
N LEU A 359 25.17 25.91 -6.17
CA LEU A 359 25.11 25.63 -4.73
C LEU A 359 25.19 26.92 -3.91
N GLU A 360 26.03 27.86 -4.35
CA GLU A 360 26.19 29.16 -3.71
C GLU A 360 24.92 30.00 -3.84
N ASP A 361 24.25 29.96 -5.00
CA ASP A 361 22.95 30.62 -5.20
C ASP A 361 21.89 30.10 -4.23
N LEU A 362 21.80 28.78 -4.06
CA LEU A 362 20.93 28.16 -3.07
C LEU A 362 21.25 28.65 -1.64
N CYS A 363 22.52 28.60 -1.23
CA CYS A 363 22.95 29.01 0.11
C CYS A 363 22.79 30.52 0.35
N ALA A 364 22.91 31.35 -0.69
CA ALA A 364 22.72 32.78 -0.58
C ALA A 364 21.24 33.16 -0.45
N ARG A 365 20.33 32.48 -1.18
CA ARG A 365 18.91 32.87 -1.27
C ARG A 365 18.01 32.27 -0.19
N VAL A 366 18.28 31.06 0.28
CA VAL A 366 17.44 30.38 1.29
C VAL A 366 17.80 30.87 2.70
N ASP A 367 16.79 31.11 3.55
CA ASP A 367 16.99 31.54 4.95
C ASP A 367 18.00 30.64 5.68
N ARG A 368 19.08 31.25 6.18
CA ARG A 368 20.15 30.60 6.95
C ARG A 368 19.66 29.89 8.23
N ASN A 369 18.52 30.28 8.80
CA ASN A 369 17.94 29.59 9.95
C ASN A 369 17.30 28.25 9.56
N ALA A 370 16.83 28.14 8.32
CA ALA A 370 16.20 26.95 7.78
C ALA A 370 17.22 26.03 7.10
N LEU A 371 18.23 26.59 6.41
CA LEU A 371 19.20 25.83 5.63
C LEU A 371 20.54 25.67 6.37
N ASN A 372 20.68 24.63 7.19
CA ASN A 372 21.95 24.28 7.85
C ASN A 372 22.80 23.30 7.03
N LYS A 373 24.08 23.14 7.40
CA LYS A 373 25.03 22.24 6.72
C LYS A 373 24.49 20.81 6.54
N ARG A 374 23.86 20.24 7.57
CA ARG A 374 23.33 18.87 7.54
C ARG A 374 22.20 18.72 6.51
N VAL A 375 21.35 19.73 6.37
CA VAL A 375 20.29 19.75 5.35
C VAL A 375 20.90 19.77 3.95
N VAL A 376 21.84 20.69 3.68
CA VAL A 376 22.48 20.80 2.36
C VAL A 376 23.26 19.54 2.01
N GLU A 377 24.01 18.97 2.97
CA GLU A 377 24.71 17.69 2.80
C GLU A 377 23.75 16.57 2.40
N SER A 378 22.60 16.48 3.09
CA SER A 378 21.59 15.46 2.80
C SER A 378 20.95 15.67 1.43
N LEU A 379 20.69 16.92 1.04
CA LEU A 379 20.16 17.26 -0.29
C LEU A 379 21.17 16.90 -1.40
N ILE A 380 22.47 17.14 -1.20
CA ILE A 380 23.52 16.75 -2.16
C ILE A 380 23.58 15.23 -2.29
N LYS A 381 23.70 14.54 -1.16
CA LYS A 381 23.84 13.08 -1.11
C LYS A 381 22.62 12.34 -1.66
N ALA A 382 21.43 12.89 -1.47
CA ALA A 382 20.17 12.37 -2.01
C ALA A 382 19.93 12.71 -3.50
N GLY A 383 20.83 13.46 -4.14
CA GLY A 383 20.71 13.84 -5.56
C GLY A 383 19.79 15.03 -5.84
N ALA A 384 19.27 15.70 -4.80
CA ALA A 384 18.39 16.85 -4.97
C ALA A 384 19.07 18.04 -5.66
N LEU A 385 20.41 18.09 -5.66
CA LEU A 385 21.20 19.13 -6.31
C LEU A 385 21.85 18.67 -7.61
N ASP A 386 21.50 17.50 -8.16
CA ASP A 386 22.15 16.96 -9.37
C ASP A 386 21.89 17.81 -10.62
N THR A 387 20.79 18.58 -10.65
CA THR A 387 20.50 19.54 -11.71
C THR A 387 21.41 20.79 -11.67
N LEU A 388 22.15 21.00 -10.57
CA LEU A 388 23.11 22.09 -10.43
C LEU A 388 24.50 21.65 -10.90
N PRO A 389 25.36 22.58 -11.35
CA PRO A 389 26.71 22.25 -11.83
C PRO A 389 27.54 21.44 -10.82
N GLY A 390 28.40 20.54 -11.34
CA GLY A 390 29.33 19.72 -10.56
C GLY A 390 28.77 18.38 -10.09
N SER A 391 29.65 17.43 -9.79
CA SER A 391 29.25 16.15 -9.18
C SER A 391 28.86 16.33 -7.71
N ARG A 392 28.16 15.34 -7.13
CA ARG A 392 27.82 15.34 -5.69
C ARG A 392 29.06 15.51 -4.83
N ARG A 393 30.15 14.84 -5.19
CA ARG A 393 31.44 14.92 -4.49
C ARG A 393 32.10 16.28 -4.60
N GLN A 394 32.07 16.92 -5.76
CA GLN A 394 32.57 18.28 -5.93
C GLN A 394 31.79 19.25 -5.04
N LYS A 395 30.45 19.11 -4.98
CA LYS A 395 29.57 19.92 -4.11
C LYS A 395 29.87 19.67 -2.62
N LEU A 396 30.09 18.41 -2.21
CA LEU A 396 30.47 18.07 -0.83
C LEU A 396 31.82 18.69 -0.44
N ALA A 397 32.80 18.69 -1.35
CA ALA A 397 34.13 19.24 -1.08
C ALA A 397 34.11 20.77 -0.82
N ILE A 398 33.18 21.50 -1.43
CA ILE A 398 33.03 22.96 -1.25
C ILE A 398 31.91 23.35 -0.28
N LEU A 399 31.22 22.37 0.33
CA LEU A 399 30.03 22.61 1.13
C LEU A 399 30.22 23.65 2.25
N ASP A 400 31.32 23.53 3.00
CA ASP A 400 31.62 24.45 4.12
C ASP A 400 31.85 25.88 3.64
N GLN A 401 32.50 26.03 2.49
CA GLN A 401 32.75 27.34 1.88
C GLN A 401 31.46 27.95 1.35
N ALA A 402 30.62 27.15 0.68
CA ALA A 402 29.36 27.61 0.10
C ALA A 402 28.34 28.06 1.17
N VAL A 403 28.20 27.29 2.25
CA VAL A 403 27.33 27.67 3.38
C VAL A 403 27.84 28.95 4.04
N SER A 404 29.15 29.07 4.26
CA SER A 404 29.75 30.25 4.90
C SER A 404 29.54 31.51 4.04
N ALA A 405 29.82 31.41 2.73
CA ALA A 405 29.61 32.50 1.78
C ALA A 405 28.14 32.92 1.70
N GLY A 406 27.20 31.96 1.74
CA GLY A 406 25.76 32.25 1.77
C GLY A 406 25.33 33.02 3.03
N VAL A 407 25.86 32.64 4.20
CA VAL A 407 25.59 33.35 5.46
C VAL A 407 26.12 34.78 5.42
N GLU A 408 27.32 35.00 4.90
CA GLU A 408 27.93 36.33 4.74
C GLU A 408 27.11 37.20 3.77
N ALA A 409 26.71 36.67 2.62
CA ALA A 409 25.86 37.36 1.65
C ALA A 409 24.51 37.78 2.25
N GLN A 410 23.90 36.92 3.08
CA GLN A 410 22.67 37.27 3.79
C GLN A 410 22.89 38.39 4.82
N LYS A 411 23.98 38.34 5.61
CA LYS A 411 24.30 39.41 6.58
C LYS A 411 24.56 40.75 5.90
N ALA A 412 25.28 40.76 4.77
CA ALA A 412 25.54 41.98 4.01
C ALA A 412 24.23 42.64 3.52
N ARG A 413 23.27 41.82 3.06
CA ARG A 413 21.94 42.29 2.66
C ARG A 413 21.14 42.87 3.83
N ASP A 414 21.14 42.20 4.99
CA ASP A 414 20.43 42.69 6.19
C ASP A 414 20.93 44.06 6.67
N VAL A 415 22.22 44.32 6.50
CA VAL A 415 22.89 45.57 6.90
C VAL A 415 22.74 46.67 5.83
N GLY A 416 22.09 46.38 4.69
CA GLY A 416 21.94 47.34 3.59
C GLY A 416 23.25 47.65 2.87
N GLN A 417 24.29 46.82 3.05
CA GLN A 417 25.49 46.87 2.22
C GLN A 417 25.18 46.22 0.88
N VAL A 418 24.48 46.95 0.01
CA VAL A 418 24.54 46.70 -1.42
C VAL A 418 25.99 46.99 -1.82
N SER A 419 26.67 45.99 -2.36
CA SER A 419 28.06 46.15 -2.80
C SER A 419 28.14 47.34 -3.74
N LEU A 420 29.08 48.26 -3.53
CA LEU A 420 29.35 49.39 -4.43
C LEU A 420 29.55 48.95 -5.90
N PHE A 421 29.84 47.67 -6.14
CA PHE A 421 29.90 47.07 -7.47
C PHE A 421 28.53 46.82 -8.14
N ASP A 422 27.45 46.55 -7.39
CA ASP A 422 26.10 46.41 -7.96
C ASP A 422 25.55 47.75 -8.48
N MET A 423 26.05 48.87 -7.93
CA MET A 423 25.63 50.22 -8.35
C MET A 423 26.37 50.73 -9.60
N PHE A 424 27.46 50.07 -10.03
CA PHE A 424 28.29 50.46 -11.18
C PHE A 424 28.34 49.42 -12.32
N GLY A 425 27.56 48.33 -12.22
CA GLY A 425 27.49 47.28 -13.24
C GLY A 425 26.58 47.61 -14.43
N GLU A 426 26.85 48.68 -15.16
CA GLU A 426 26.28 48.88 -16.50
C GLU A 426 27.09 48.06 -17.52
N SER A 427 26.46 47.03 -18.11
CA SER A 427 26.59 46.56 -19.51
C SER A 427 26.46 45.04 -19.66
N SER A 428 25.25 44.49 -19.49
CA SER A 428 24.75 43.44 -20.40
C SER A 428 23.24 43.28 -20.24
N SER A 429 22.54 43.63 -21.30
CA SER A 429 21.08 43.54 -21.44
C SER A 429 20.61 42.08 -21.39
N GLY A 430 19.88 41.73 -20.32
CA GLY A 430 19.16 40.45 -20.20
C GLY A 430 18.57 40.24 -18.80
N SER A 431 17.35 40.72 -18.59
CA SER A 431 16.39 40.44 -17.49
C SER A 431 16.82 39.50 -16.34
N GLY A 432 16.99 40.07 -15.14
CA GLY A 432 17.02 39.38 -13.85
C GLY A 432 18.04 40.00 -12.90
N GLU A 433 17.63 40.43 -11.70
CA GLU A 433 18.54 40.84 -10.62
C GLU A 433 19.43 39.65 -10.20
N THR A 434 20.54 39.42 -10.91
CA THR A 434 21.52 38.42 -10.51
C THR A 434 22.39 39.01 -9.42
N LEU A 435 22.16 38.57 -8.19
CA LEU A 435 23.08 38.77 -7.07
C LEU A 435 24.51 38.43 -7.53
N ASN A 436 25.47 39.34 -7.33
CA ASN A 436 26.89 39.08 -7.53
C ASN A 436 27.41 38.09 -6.47
N ILE A 437 27.12 36.80 -6.67
CA ILE A 437 27.58 35.71 -5.79
C ILE A 437 28.96 35.28 -6.27
N SER A 438 29.98 35.45 -5.42
CA SER A 438 31.33 34.92 -5.68
C SER A 438 31.27 33.42 -5.92
N ARG A 439 31.57 32.98 -7.15
CA ARG A 439 31.66 31.56 -7.50
C ARG A 439 32.82 30.91 -6.76
N ILE A 440 32.55 29.76 -6.14
CA ILE A 440 33.58 28.96 -5.49
C ILE A 440 34.13 27.97 -6.52
N PRO A 441 35.44 27.97 -6.80
CA PRO A 441 36.01 27.04 -7.77
C PRO A 441 35.83 25.59 -7.28
N MET A 442 35.19 24.75 -8.09
CA MET A 442 35.03 23.33 -7.78
C MET A 442 36.35 22.58 -7.98
N PRO A 443 36.75 21.73 -7.03
CA PRO A 443 37.94 20.89 -7.21
C PRO A 443 37.71 19.88 -8.35
N MET A 444 38.76 19.56 -9.10
CA MET A 444 38.71 18.42 -10.01
C MET A 444 38.76 17.12 -9.19
N ILE A 445 37.69 16.34 -9.24
CA ILE A 445 37.60 15.03 -8.59
C ILE A 445 37.25 14.03 -9.69
N GLN A 446 38.09 13.01 -9.88
CA GLN A 446 37.78 11.89 -10.77
C GLN A 446 36.88 10.90 -10.04
N ASN A 447 35.75 10.54 -10.66
CA ASN A 447 34.87 9.52 -10.13
C ASN A 447 35.36 8.12 -10.54
N THR A 448 35.58 7.27 -9.56
CA THR A 448 35.88 5.84 -9.72
C THR A 448 34.63 4.98 -9.54
N PRO A 449 34.61 3.71 -9.95
CA PRO A 449 33.48 2.82 -9.70
C PRO A 449 33.12 2.64 -8.21
N ALA A 450 34.12 2.70 -7.31
CA ALA A 450 33.90 2.64 -5.87
C ALA A 450 33.09 3.85 -5.37
N ASP A 451 33.21 4.98 -6.05
CA ASP A 451 32.56 6.23 -5.70
C ASP A 451 31.09 6.23 -6.10
N THR A 452 30.78 5.64 -7.25
CA THR A 452 29.39 5.38 -7.66
C THR A 452 28.69 4.44 -6.67
N LYS A 453 29.39 3.41 -6.19
CA LYS A 453 28.85 2.52 -5.15
C LYS A 453 28.55 3.27 -3.85
N GLU A 454 29.42 4.21 -3.47
CA GLU A 454 29.21 5.07 -2.30
C GLU A 454 28.00 6.01 -2.49
N GLU A 455 27.86 6.62 -3.67
CA GLU A 455 26.70 7.48 -3.99
C GLU A 455 25.37 6.72 -3.91
N LEU A 456 25.33 5.47 -4.37
CA LEU A 456 24.17 4.59 -4.21
C LEU A 456 23.89 4.25 -2.73
N LEU A 457 24.93 4.06 -1.92
CA LEU A 457 24.76 3.87 -0.48
C LEU A 457 24.16 5.11 0.20
N TRP A 458 24.55 6.31 -0.23
CA TRP A 458 23.96 7.56 0.26
C TRP A 458 22.47 7.67 -0.11
N GLU A 459 22.08 7.34 -1.34
CA GLU A 459 20.68 7.31 -1.74
C GLU A 459 19.88 6.33 -0.90
N LYS A 460 20.38 5.11 -0.73
CA LYS A 460 19.73 4.10 0.12
C LYS A 460 19.58 4.58 1.56
N GLU A 461 20.57 5.27 2.12
CA GLU A 461 20.51 5.78 3.49
C GLU A 461 19.49 6.92 3.65
N LEU A 462 19.42 7.84 2.69
CA LEU A 462 18.65 9.08 2.81
C LEU A 462 17.25 9.02 2.20
N LEU A 463 17.09 8.23 1.14
CA LEU A 463 15.82 8.03 0.42
C LEU A 463 15.19 6.68 0.75
N GLY A 464 15.99 5.70 1.21
CA GLY A 464 15.55 4.33 1.47
C GLY A 464 15.69 3.40 0.25
N LEU A 465 15.96 3.97 -0.93
CA LEU A 465 16.14 3.25 -2.19
C LEU A 465 17.10 4.00 -3.11
N ASN A 466 17.60 3.32 -4.13
CA ASN A 466 18.39 3.93 -5.20
C ASN A 466 17.44 4.45 -6.27
N VAL A 467 17.36 5.78 -6.41
CA VAL A 467 16.43 6.47 -7.33
C VAL A 467 17.09 6.79 -8.67
N ALA A 468 18.38 7.15 -8.67
CA ALA A 468 19.09 7.56 -9.87
C ALA A 468 19.40 6.38 -10.81
N GLU A 469 19.84 5.25 -10.26
CA GLU A 469 20.13 4.03 -11.02
C GLU A 469 19.66 2.82 -10.22
N ASP A 470 18.97 1.89 -10.89
CA ASP A 470 18.72 0.57 -10.33
C ASP A 470 20.00 -0.26 -10.52
N PRO A 471 20.72 -0.62 -9.43
CA PRO A 471 21.98 -1.36 -9.54
C PRO A 471 21.81 -2.68 -10.26
N VAL A 472 20.66 -3.34 -10.08
CA VAL A 472 20.34 -4.60 -10.75
C VAL A 472 20.14 -4.34 -12.23
N ALA A 473 19.37 -3.30 -12.59
CA ALA A 473 19.13 -2.99 -14.00
C ALA A 473 20.43 -2.64 -14.76
N LYS A 474 21.34 -1.90 -14.11
CA LYS A 474 22.66 -1.53 -14.65
C LYS A 474 23.60 -2.73 -14.74
N SER A 475 23.65 -3.55 -13.69
CA SER A 475 24.43 -4.79 -13.68
C SER A 475 23.96 -5.81 -14.72
N LEU A 476 22.68 -5.74 -15.12
CA LEU A 476 22.09 -6.59 -16.15
C LEU A 476 22.10 -5.96 -17.56
N GLU A 477 22.67 -4.76 -17.72
CA GLU A 477 22.74 -4.08 -19.01
C GLU A 477 23.78 -4.75 -19.93
N GLY A 478 23.41 -4.99 -21.20
CA GLY A 478 24.29 -5.65 -22.17
C GLY A 478 24.44 -7.17 -22.01
N ILE A 479 23.68 -7.80 -21.11
CA ILE A 479 23.64 -9.26 -20.95
C ILE A 479 22.63 -9.87 -21.91
N ASP A 480 23.01 -10.99 -22.54
CA ASP A 480 22.10 -11.79 -23.36
C ASP A 480 21.02 -12.45 -22.49
N MET A 481 19.77 -11.98 -22.66
CA MET A 481 18.59 -12.48 -21.95
C MET A 481 17.85 -13.57 -22.74
N THR A 482 18.41 -14.07 -23.85
CA THR A 482 17.77 -15.10 -24.67
C THR A 482 17.59 -16.39 -23.88
N GLY A 483 16.35 -16.87 -23.77
CA GLY A 483 16.01 -18.08 -23.01
C GLY A 483 16.08 -17.93 -21.49
N VAL A 484 16.15 -16.68 -20.99
CA VAL A 484 16.11 -16.35 -19.56
C VAL A 484 14.66 -16.06 -19.15
N MET A 485 14.24 -16.66 -18.04
CA MET A 485 12.96 -16.41 -17.40
C MET A 485 13.09 -15.22 -16.43
N GLU A 486 12.19 -14.25 -16.51
CA GLU A 486 12.11 -13.18 -15.51
C GLU A 486 11.51 -13.74 -14.20
N LEU A 487 12.07 -13.33 -13.06
CA LEU A 487 11.65 -13.79 -11.73
C LEU A 487 10.19 -13.40 -11.44
N GLY A 488 9.74 -12.26 -11.98
CA GLY A 488 8.39 -11.73 -11.88
C GLY A 488 7.34 -12.63 -12.54
N ASP A 489 7.69 -13.31 -13.62
CA ASP A 489 6.79 -14.13 -14.43
C ASP A 489 6.64 -15.57 -13.90
N ILE A 490 7.36 -15.92 -12.82
CA ILE A 490 7.22 -17.23 -12.19
C ILE A 490 5.81 -17.40 -11.61
N SER A 491 5.06 -18.30 -12.24
CA SER A 491 3.72 -18.75 -11.83
C SER A 491 3.70 -20.20 -11.36
N ASP A 492 2.56 -20.67 -10.84
CA ASP A 492 2.36 -22.05 -10.36
C ASP A 492 2.65 -23.12 -11.43
N GLU A 493 2.51 -22.78 -12.72
CA GLU A 493 2.81 -23.68 -13.85
C GLU A 493 4.29 -24.01 -14.01
N HIS A 494 5.17 -23.24 -13.36
CA HIS A 494 6.61 -23.40 -13.41
C HIS A 494 7.15 -24.26 -12.28
N ILE A 495 6.34 -24.55 -11.25
CA ILE A 495 6.74 -25.37 -10.11
C ILE A 495 7.19 -26.75 -10.59
N GLY A 496 8.40 -27.14 -10.18
CA GLY A 496 9.03 -28.41 -10.55
C GLY A 496 9.81 -28.39 -11.87
N LYS A 497 9.73 -27.31 -12.66
CA LYS A 497 10.53 -27.14 -13.89
C LYS A 497 11.88 -26.49 -13.57
N SER A 498 12.93 -26.91 -14.28
CA SER A 498 14.23 -26.22 -14.27
C SER A 498 14.26 -25.17 -15.39
N LEU A 499 14.54 -23.93 -15.03
CA LEU A 499 14.56 -22.77 -15.92
C LEU A 499 15.87 -22.00 -15.72
N THR A 500 16.19 -21.15 -16.70
CA THR A 500 17.39 -20.29 -16.65
C THR A 500 16.99 -18.91 -16.17
N PHE A 501 17.75 -18.36 -15.23
CA PHE A 501 17.56 -17.04 -14.64
C PHE A 501 18.87 -16.26 -14.73
N VAL A 502 18.77 -14.93 -14.80
CA VAL A 502 19.93 -14.04 -14.66
C VAL A 502 19.58 -12.98 -13.65
N GLY A 503 20.48 -12.73 -12.70
CA GLY A 503 20.23 -11.73 -11.67
C GLY A 503 21.46 -11.39 -10.85
N LEU A 504 21.32 -10.34 -10.05
CA LEU A 504 22.28 -9.92 -9.05
C LEU A 504 22.09 -10.73 -7.77
N LEU A 505 23.15 -11.33 -7.26
CA LEU A 505 23.12 -12.11 -6.03
C LEU A 505 23.37 -11.22 -4.79
N SER A 506 22.50 -11.30 -3.79
CA SER A 506 22.63 -10.58 -2.53
C SER A 506 22.27 -11.44 -1.30
N GLY A 507 22.56 -10.95 -0.10
CA GLY A 507 22.17 -11.61 1.16
C GLY A 507 22.75 -13.02 1.36
N VAL A 508 23.91 -13.32 0.79
CA VAL A 508 24.52 -14.65 0.82
C VAL A 508 24.90 -15.06 2.24
N ARG A 509 24.34 -16.19 2.71
CA ARG A 509 24.63 -16.81 4.00
C ARG A 509 24.97 -18.29 3.84
N ARG A 510 26.07 -18.73 4.46
CA ARG A 510 26.41 -20.16 4.59
C ARG A 510 25.74 -20.72 5.84
N ILE A 511 24.98 -21.79 5.70
CA ILE A 511 24.25 -22.45 6.78
C ILE A 511 24.52 -23.96 6.76
N SER A 512 24.56 -24.60 7.92
CA SER A 512 24.74 -26.04 8.00
C SER A 512 23.42 -26.78 7.83
N THR A 513 23.43 -27.84 7.02
CA THR A 513 22.30 -28.77 6.91
C THR A 513 22.13 -29.57 8.21
N LYS A 514 21.00 -30.28 8.37
CA LYS A 514 20.79 -31.21 9.50
C LYS A 514 21.85 -32.32 9.60
N LYS A 515 22.59 -32.59 8.52
CA LYS A 515 23.67 -33.58 8.44
C LYS A 515 25.07 -32.97 8.70
N GLY A 516 25.16 -31.66 8.93
CA GLY A 516 26.42 -30.94 9.19
C GLY A 516 27.07 -30.33 7.95
N ASP A 517 26.71 -30.78 6.74
CA ASP A 517 27.26 -30.26 5.49
C ASP A 517 26.87 -28.80 5.24
N ALA A 518 27.77 -28.00 4.68
CA ALA A 518 27.52 -26.59 4.37
C ALA A 518 26.61 -26.44 3.13
N MET A 519 25.52 -25.67 3.27
CA MET A 519 24.68 -25.19 2.17
C MET A 519 24.69 -23.65 2.16
N LEU A 520 24.28 -23.05 1.04
CA LEU A 520 24.22 -21.60 0.89
C LEU A 520 22.79 -21.17 0.59
N VAL A 521 22.37 -20.07 1.20
CA VAL A 521 21.11 -19.41 0.90
C VAL A 521 21.41 -17.96 0.57
N GLY A 522 20.75 -17.42 -0.44
CA GLY A 522 20.91 -16.03 -0.88
C GLY A 522 19.63 -15.52 -1.51
N MET A 523 19.66 -14.29 -2.01
CA MET A 523 18.56 -13.66 -2.72
C MET A 523 19.05 -13.33 -4.13
N LEU A 524 18.36 -13.85 -5.14
CA LEU A 524 18.59 -13.45 -6.53
C LEU A 524 17.60 -12.34 -6.87
N GLU A 525 18.12 -11.25 -7.42
CA GLU A 525 17.36 -10.06 -7.78
C GLU A 525 17.49 -9.80 -9.28
N ASP A 526 16.38 -9.62 -9.97
CA ASP A 526 16.34 -9.11 -11.34
C ASP A 526 15.53 -7.80 -11.41
N LYS A 527 15.24 -7.29 -12.61
CA LYS A 527 14.48 -6.04 -12.80
C LYS A 527 13.01 -6.14 -12.32
N THR A 528 12.52 -7.33 -12.01
CA THR A 528 11.10 -7.60 -11.74
C THR A 528 10.82 -8.06 -10.32
N LYS A 529 11.69 -8.88 -9.72
CA LYS A 529 11.43 -9.53 -8.43
C LYS A 529 12.72 -9.99 -7.75
N THR A 530 12.62 -10.22 -6.44
CA THR A 530 13.66 -10.88 -5.64
C THR A 530 13.15 -12.23 -5.16
N ILE A 531 13.93 -13.30 -5.35
CA ILE A 531 13.57 -14.67 -4.95
C ILE A 531 14.71 -15.32 -4.17
N GLU A 532 14.37 -16.07 -3.11
CA GLU A 532 15.36 -16.82 -2.33
C GLU A 532 15.93 -17.97 -3.15
N ILE A 533 17.26 -18.07 -3.19
CA ILE A 533 17.97 -19.19 -3.80
C ILE A 533 18.56 -20.11 -2.75
N VAL A 534 18.56 -21.41 -3.03
CA VAL A 534 19.18 -22.43 -2.18
C VAL A 534 20.16 -23.25 -3.01
N VAL A 535 21.40 -23.30 -2.51
CA VAL A 535 22.49 -24.07 -3.11
C VAL A 535 22.87 -25.19 -2.15
N PHE A 536 22.56 -26.42 -2.54
CA PHE A 536 22.88 -27.61 -1.75
C PHE A 536 24.39 -27.93 -1.78
N PRO A 537 24.92 -28.68 -0.79
CA PRO A 537 26.37 -28.89 -0.61
C PRO A 537 27.11 -29.40 -1.86
N LYS A 538 26.47 -30.28 -2.65
CA LYS A 538 27.07 -30.84 -3.89
C LYS A 538 27.34 -29.77 -4.96
N ILE A 539 26.45 -28.78 -5.07
CA ILE A 539 26.58 -27.68 -6.03
C ILE A 539 27.49 -26.61 -5.44
N LEU A 540 27.35 -26.30 -4.15
CA LEU A 540 28.19 -25.35 -3.44
C LEU A 540 29.68 -25.71 -3.52
N ALA A 541 30.03 -27.00 -3.46
CA ALA A 541 31.41 -27.45 -3.62
C ALA A 541 32.00 -27.21 -5.03
N LYS A 542 31.16 -27.05 -6.05
CA LYS A 542 31.58 -26.84 -7.45
C LYS A 542 31.63 -25.37 -7.85
N CYS A 543 30.70 -24.55 -7.38
CA CYS A 543 30.53 -23.17 -7.81
C CYS A 543 30.54 -22.16 -6.65
N GLY A 544 31.03 -22.55 -5.47
CA GLY A 544 30.99 -21.73 -4.26
C GLY A 544 31.76 -20.41 -4.35
N ASP A 545 32.79 -20.34 -5.21
CA ASP A 545 33.61 -19.14 -5.38
C ASP A 545 32.92 -18.05 -6.22
N LEU A 546 31.97 -18.45 -7.08
CA LEU A 546 31.15 -17.54 -7.91
C LEU A 546 29.99 -16.92 -7.11
N LEU A 547 29.57 -17.58 -6.03
CA LEU A 547 28.40 -17.20 -5.24
C LEU A 547 28.75 -16.16 -4.17
N GLN A 548 29.07 -14.94 -4.61
CA GLN A 548 29.39 -13.79 -3.75
C GLN A 548 28.29 -12.73 -3.82
N ASN A 549 28.20 -11.88 -2.79
CA ASN A 549 27.32 -10.71 -2.86
C ASN A 549 27.78 -9.78 -3.99
N ASP A 550 26.81 -9.15 -4.66
CA ASP A 550 26.98 -8.26 -5.81
C ASP A 550 27.46 -8.97 -7.10
N ALA A 551 27.49 -10.31 -7.12
CA ALA A 551 27.82 -11.07 -8.33
C ALA A 551 26.62 -11.16 -9.29
N VAL A 552 26.85 -10.92 -10.58
CA VAL A 552 25.87 -11.14 -11.64
C VAL A 552 26.04 -12.55 -12.19
N LEU A 553 24.99 -13.36 -12.06
CA LEU A 553 25.07 -14.79 -12.34
C LEU A 553 23.95 -15.24 -13.26
N LYS A 554 24.28 -16.14 -14.18
CA LYS A 554 23.32 -16.95 -14.94
C LYS A 554 23.17 -18.28 -14.20
N LEU A 555 21.94 -18.60 -13.85
CA LEU A 555 21.60 -19.70 -12.97
C LEU A 555 20.61 -20.61 -13.67
N VAL A 556 20.88 -21.92 -13.69
CA VAL A 556 19.83 -22.90 -13.96
C VAL A 556 19.31 -23.37 -12.62
N ALA A 557 18.01 -23.18 -12.39
CA ALA A 557 17.40 -23.50 -11.13
C ALA A 557 16.04 -24.17 -11.31
N LYS A 558 15.79 -25.17 -10.47
CA LYS A 558 14.47 -25.75 -10.31
C LYS A 558 13.60 -24.84 -9.46
N VAL A 559 12.45 -24.45 -9.99
CA VAL A 559 11.45 -23.70 -9.22
C VAL A 559 10.80 -24.64 -8.22
N ASP A 560 10.98 -24.36 -6.94
CA ASP A 560 10.35 -25.07 -5.83
C ASP A 560 9.41 -24.13 -5.07
N ASN A 561 8.48 -24.69 -4.31
CA ASN A 561 7.55 -23.91 -3.49
C ASN A 561 7.67 -24.38 -2.04
N ARG A 562 8.25 -23.52 -1.20
CA ARG A 562 8.50 -23.84 0.21
C ARG A 562 7.84 -22.79 1.09
N ARG A 563 6.93 -23.23 1.97
CA ARG A 563 6.13 -22.35 2.85
C ARG A 563 5.35 -21.28 2.08
N ASP A 564 4.79 -21.66 0.93
CA ASP A 564 3.92 -20.82 0.10
C ASP A 564 4.64 -19.59 -0.51
N SER A 565 5.96 -19.68 -0.71
CA SER A 565 6.76 -18.72 -1.46
C SER A 565 7.65 -19.46 -2.47
N PRO A 566 7.79 -18.96 -3.71
CA PRO A 566 8.68 -19.54 -4.70
C PRO A 566 10.13 -19.45 -4.20
N GLN A 567 10.86 -20.54 -4.36
CA GLN A 567 12.28 -20.68 -4.02
C GLN A 567 13.00 -21.31 -5.21
N LEU A 568 14.21 -20.85 -5.52
CA LEU A 568 15.01 -21.41 -6.59
C LEU A 568 16.04 -22.37 -6.03
N VAL A 569 15.93 -23.65 -6.37
CA VAL A 569 16.94 -24.66 -6.03
C VAL A 569 17.95 -24.71 -7.17
N ILE A 570 19.18 -24.27 -6.90
CA ILE A 570 20.20 -24.07 -7.93
C ILE A 570 20.79 -25.42 -8.38
N ASP A 571 20.74 -25.66 -9.69
CA ASP A 571 21.32 -26.82 -10.37
C ASP A 571 22.72 -26.50 -10.93
N SER A 572 22.88 -25.33 -11.57
CA SER A 572 24.17 -24.84 -12.07
C SER A 572 24.28 -23.30 -12.02
N VAL A 573 25.52 -22.81 -12.01
CA VAL A 573 25.86 -21.39 -11.92
C VAL A 573 26.96 -21.09 -12.92
N GLU A 574 26.78 -20.03 -13.68
CA GLU A 574 27.78 -19.46 -14.59
C GLU A 574 27.94 -17.97 -14.29
N ALA A 575 29.18 -17.49 -14.25
CA ALA A 575 29.44 -16.06 -14.20
C ALA A 575 29.09 -15.44 -15.55
N VAL A 576 28.40 -14.30 -15.51
CA VAL A 576 28.13 -13.52 -16.72
C VAL A 576 29.07 -12.35 -16.75
N GLU A 577 29.95 -12.31 -17.76
CA GLU A 577 30.65 -11.08 -18.08
C GLU A 577 29.79 -10.26 -19.05
N PRO A 578 29.63 -8.95 -18.81
CA PRO A 578 28.94 -8.09 -19.75
C PRO A 578 29.67 -8.13 -21.09
N SER A 579 28.95 -8.37 -22.17
CA SER A 579 29.49 -8.30 -23.53
C SER A 579 29.93 -6.86 -23.80
N LEU A 580 31.22 -6.56 -23.59
CA LEU A 580 31.84 -5.39 -24.17
C LEU A 580 31.71 -5.53 -25.69
N ALA A 581 30.83 -4.72 -26.30
CA ALA A 581 30.82 -4.56 -27.74
C ALA A 581 32.27 -4.33 -28.21
N PRO A 582 32.72 -4.97 -29.30
CA PRO A 582 34.10 -4.80 -29.75
C PRO A 582 34.36 -3.30 -29.92
N ALA A 583 35.43 -2.83 -29.26
CA ALA A 583 35.92 -1.48 -29.43
C ALA A 583 35.96 -1.19 -30.93
N VAL A 584 35.36 -0.08 -31.34
CA VAL A 584 35.54 0.46 -32.68
C VAL A 584 37.05 0.60 -32.86
N VAL A 585 37.64 -0.32 -33.62
CA VAL A 585 39.01 -0.19 -34.09
C VAL A 585 38.96 1.04 -34.97
N GLU A 586 39.55 2.16 -34.51
CA GLU A 586 39.86 3.28 -35.37
C GLU A 586 40.65 2.71 -36.55
N THR A 587 40.00 2.65 -37.70
CA THR A 587 40.63 2.20 -38.92
C THR A 587 41.48 3.38 -39.40
N GLU A 588 42.77 3.35 -39.10
CA GLU A 588 43.74 4.17 -39.82
C GLU A 588 43.59 3.84 -41.31
N MET A 589 43.24 4.86 -42.09
CA MET A 589 43.27 4.79 -43.54
C MET A 589 44.72 4.62 -43.99
N ASP A 590 45.09 3.40 -44.39
CA ASP A 590 46.27 3.18 -45.22
C ASP A 590 45.83 2.96 -46.68
N LEU A 591 46.27 3.92 -47.51
CA LEU A 591 46.17 3.94 -48.96
C LEU A 591 47.31 3.10 -49.54
N GLU A 592 47.02 1.91 -50.06
CA GLU A 592 47.78 1.16 -51.09
C GLU A 592 47.04 -0.20 -51.28
N GLY A 593 46.44 -0.54 -52.42
CA GLY A 593 47.10 -0.93 -53.66
C GLY A 593 46.69 -2.36 -54.06
N VAL A 594 45.64 -2.47 -54.90
CA VAL A 594 45.34 -3.46 -55.97
C VAL A 594 45.66 -4.97 -55.77
N GLY A 595 44.65 -5.84 -55.93
CA GLY A 595 44.88 -7.21 -56.44
C GLY A 595 43.82 -8.30 -56.20
N GLU A 596 43.02 -8.58 -57.24
CA GLU A 596 42.41 -9.87 -57.66
C GLU A 596 41.25 -10.58 -56.92
N LEU A 597 40.36 -11.14 -57.76
CA LEU A 597 39.07 -11.79 -57.53
C LEU A 597 39.19 -13.31 -57.36
N ALA A 598 38.30 -13.94 -56.57
CA ALA A 598 37.85 -15.34 -56.78
C ALA A 598 36.49 -15.64 -56.10
N GLU A 599 35.71 -16.50 -56.75
CA GLU A 599 34.26 -16.81 -56.62
C GLU A 599 33.81 -17.74 -55.45
N PRO A 600 32.48 -17.88 -55.19
CA PRO A 600 31.91 -18.52 -53.99
C PRO A 600 31.48 -19.99 -54.19
N ASN A 601 31.32 -20.75 -53.09
CA ASN A 601 30.59 -22.04 -53.08
C ASN A 601 30.09 -22.44 -51.66
N PRO A 602 29.26 -23.50 -51.46
CA PRO A 602 27.87 -23.37 -51.02
C PRO A 602 27.53 -24.19 -49.74
N GLU A 603 26.29 -24.06 -49.25
CA GLU A 603 25.71 -24.76 -48.09
C GLU A 603 25.63 -26.30 -48.20
N PRO A 604 25.60 -27.04 -47.06
CA PRO A 604 25.05 -28.39 -47.04
C PRO A 604 23.95 -28.68 -45.99
N ARG A 605 23.13 -29.67 -46.38
CA ARG A 605 21.87 -30.20 -45.82
C ARG A 605 22.05 -31.25 -44.71
N THR A 606 20.95 -31.52 -43.98
CA THR A 606 20.67 -32.62 -43.02
C THR A 606 20.62 -34.02 -43.69
N PRO A 607 20.76 -35.16 -42.94
CA PRO A 607 19.58 -35.93 -42.43
C PRO A 607 19.83 -36.88 -41.20
N ASN A 608 18.79 -37.70 -40.89
CA ASN A 608 18.36 -38.43 -39.66
C ASN A 608 18.75 -39.98 -39.65
N PRO A 609 18.16 -40.94 -38.88
CA PRO A 609 18.66 -41.55 -37.61
C PRO A 609 18.71 -43.13 -37.46
N GLU A 610 19.09 -43.59 -36.23
CA GLU A 610 18.82 -44.89 -35.48
C GLU A 610 19.56 -46.21 -35.84
N PRO A 611 19.71 -47.26 -34.96
CA PRO A 611 18.80 -47.77 -33.87
C PRO A 611 19.40 -48.38 -32.54
N ARG A 612 18.49 -48.89 -31.66
CA ARG A 612 18.58 -49.36 -30.23
C ARG A 612 18.94 -50.85 -29.98
N THR A 613 19.49 -51.30 -28.83
CA THR A 613 18.90 -51.93 -27.57
C THR A 613 19.94 -52.94 -26.95
N PRO A 614 19.80 -53.66 -25.79
CA PRO A 614 18.83 -53.67 -24.65
C PRO A 614 19.44 -53.79 -23.20
N SER A 615 18.58 -53.83 -22.16
CA SER A 615 18.83 -53.98 -20.70
C SER A 615 18.84 -55.43 -20.15
N PRO A 616 19.12 -55.66 -18.84
CA PRO A 616 18.24 -56.52 -18.00
C PRO A 616 17.97 -56.05 -16.53
N GLU A 617 16.92 -56.65 -15.93
CA GLU A 617 16.19 -56.38 -14.65
C GLU A 617 16.73 -57.13 -13.37
N PRO A 618 15.96 -57.46 -12.29
CA PRO A 618 15.57 -56.67 -11.09
C PRO A 618 15.81 -57.40 -9.72
N GLN A 619 15.55 -56.77 -8.55
CA GLN A 619 15.15 -57.47 -7.29
C GLN A 619 14.57 -56.54 -6.19
N ALA A 620 13.65 -57.08 -5.37
CA ALA A 620 12.84 -56.49 -4.28
C ALA A 620 13.06 -57.26 -2.93
N PRO A 621 12.27 -57.09 -1.82
CA PRO A 621 12.02 -55.96 -0.91
C PRO A 621 12.26 -56.27 0.61
N ASP A 622 11.86 -55.31 1.49
CA ASP A 622 11.56 -55.34 2.96
C ASP A 622 12.71 -55.36 4.01
N PRO A 623 12.51 -54.96 5.32
CA PRO A 623 11.28 -54.62 6.06
C PRO A 623 11.34 -53.34 6.98
N THR A 624 10.17 -52.94 7.51
CA THR A 624 10.01 -52.02 8.66
C THR A 624 10.39 -52.67 10.01
N PRO A 625 10.80 -51.87 11.03
CA PRO A 625 10.08 -51.92 12.32
C PRO A 625 9.92 -50.58 13.09
N VAL A 626 8.68 -50.38 13.57
CA VAL A 626 8.20 -50.06 14.94
C VAL A 626 9.02 -49.20 15.94
N SER A 627 8.39 -48.05 16.30
CA SER A 627 8.23 -47.30 17.58
C SER A 627 9.38 -47.06 18.59
N VAL A 628 9.51 -45.80 19.07
CA VAL A 628 9.63 -45.43 20.51
C VAL A 628 9.09 -44.00 20.75
N ILE A 629 8.33 -43.80 21.83
CA ILE A 629 7.82 -42.50 22.34
C ILE A 629 8.69 -42.03 23.54
N GLN A 630 8.89 -40.69 23.65
CA GLN A 630 9.08 -39.82 24.85
C GLN A 630 10.44 -39.09 24.94
N PRO A 631 10.59 -37.95 25.69
CA PRO A 631 9.63 -37.19 26.52
C PRO A 631 9.59 -35.65 26.25
N ARG A 632 8.62 -34.97 26.89
CA ARG A 632 8.46 -33.50 26.96
C ARG A 632 9.60 -32.82 27.75
N SER A 633 10.01 -31.62 27.33
CA SER A 633 10.81 -30.69 28.14
C SER A 633 10.29 -29.24 28.06
N GLN A 634 10.61 -28.49 29.12
CA GLN A 634 9.98 -27.29 29.66
C GLN A 634 9.97 -26.05 28.75
N VAL A 635 8.85 -25.32 28.78
CA VAL A 635 8.71 -23.95 28.26
C VAL A 635 9.19 -22.95 29.31
N LYS A 636 10.19 -22.13 28.95
CA LYS A 636 10.54 -20.89 29.67
C LYS A 636 9.60 -19.77 29.21
N LEU A 637 9.01 -19.05 30.17
CA LEU A 637 8.29 -17.80 29.95
C LEU A 637 9.29 -16.67 29.61
N GLY A 638 9.01 -15.93 28.55
CA GLY A 638 9.70 -14.70 28.15
C GLY A 638 8.68 -13.58 27.88
N ASN A 639 8.98 -12.42 28.46
CA ASN A 639 8.19 -11.19 28.58
C ASN A 639 7.37 -10.76 27.35
N GLY A 640 6.07 -10.49 27.58
CA GLY A 640 5.19 -9.81 26.63
C GLY A 640 5.22 -8.29 26.81
N ASN A 641 5.39 -7.57 25.69
CA ASN A 641 5.05 -6.16 25.58
C ASN A 641 3.55 -6.02 25.28
N GLY A 642 2.85 -5.33 26.17
CA GLY A 642 1.39 -5.22 26.18
C GLY A 642 0.84 -4.17 25.23
N HIS A 643 -0.17 -4.56 24.45
CA HIS A 643 -1.26 -3.70 24.01
C HIS A 643 -2.54 -4.25 24.62
N SER A 644 -3.00 -3.64 25.72
CA SER A 644 -4.27 -3.96 26.36
C SER A 644 -5.31 -2.89 26.03
N ASN A 645 -6.33 -3.26 25.25
CA ASN A 645 -7.57 -2.50 25.16
C ASN A 645 -8.52 -2.99 26.25
N GLY A 646 -8.65 -2.21 27.32
CA GLY A 646 -9.57 -2.46 28.42
C GLY A 646 -10.99 -2.02 28.08
N ASN A 647 -11.96 -2.92 28.23
CA ASN A 647 -13.38 -2.65 28.06
C ASN A 647 -14.11 -2.95 29.38
N GLY A 648 -14.75 -1.94 29.99
CA GLY A 648 -15.29 -2.04 31.36
C GLY A 648 -16.56 -1.20 31.63
N HIS A 649 -17.72 -1.84 31.43
CA HIS A 649 -18.98 -1.81 32.20
C HIS A 649 -19.50 -0.54 32.92
N SER A 650 -20.82 -0.30 32.78
CA SER A 650 -21.76 -0.11 33.91
C SER A 650 -23.21 -0.46 33.55
N ASN A 651 -24.02 -0.75 34.57
CA ASN A 651 -25.36 -1.33 34.54
C ASN A 651 -26.42 -0.30 34.98
N GLY A 652 -27.47 -0.14 34.17
CA GLY A 652 -28.89 0.10 34.52
C GLY A 652 -29.35 1.23 35.47
N LYS A 653 -30.15 2.18 34.93
CA LYS A 653 -31.58 2.38 35.27
C LYS A 653 -32.29 3.25 34.22
N LYS A 654 -33.59 3.00 34.03
CA LYS A 654 -34.46 3.41 32.92
C LYS A 654 -34.85 4.89 32.96
N GLU A 655 -34.89 5.54 31.79
CA GLU A 655 -35.85 6.60 31.46
C GLU A 655 -36.12 6.61 29.94
N LYS A 656 -37.38 6.83 29.55
CA LYS A 656 -37.89 6.72 28.17
C LYS A 656 -37.43 7.91 27.32
N ALA A 657 -36.87 7.64 26.14
CA ALA A 657 -36.65 8.63 25.09
C ALA A 657 -37.49 8.29 23.85
N ALA A 658 -37.99 9.34 23.19
CA ALA A 658 -38.95 9.37 22.08
C ALA A 658 -38.48 8.61 20.82
N PRO A 659 -39.40 8.16 19.94
CA PRO A 659 -39.05 7.38 18.76
C PRO A 659 -38.22 8.21 17.76
N THR A 660 -37.04 7.72 17.43
CA THR A 660 -36.24 8.18 16.30
C THR A 660 -36.94 7.78 15.00
N PRO A 661 -37.09 8.66 14.00
CA PRO A 661 -37.77 8.33 12.75
C PRO A 661 -37.03 7.20 12.03
N ALA A 662 -37.79 6.23 11.55
CA ALA A 662 -37.29 5.09 10.80
C ALA A 662 -36.54 5.56 9.54
N TYR A 663 -35.28 5.15 9.40
CA TYR A 663 -34.64 5.14 8.10
C TYR A 663 -35.35 4.07 7.27
N ALA A 664 -36.03 4.51 6.21
CA ALA A 664 -36.65 3.62 5.25
C ALA A 664 -35.57 2.73 4.62
N GLU A 665 -35.76 1.43 4.76
CA GLU A 665 -34.93 0.38 4.18
C GLU A 665 -34.84 0.56 2.66
N THR A 666 -33.62 0.70 2.14
CA THR A 666 -33.32 0.51 0.72
C THR A 666 -33.32 -0.99 0.43
N SER A 667 -34.47 -1.56 0.09
CA SER A 667 -34.51 -2.83 -0.62
C SER A 667 -33.93 -2.60 -2.02
N ALA A 668 -32.81 -3.27 -2.33
CA ALA A 668 -32.31 -3.39 -3.68
C ALA A 668 -33.39 -4.05 -4.56
N ALA A 669 -34.04 -3.26 -5.42
CA ALA A 669 -34.84 -3.81 -6.49
C ALA A 669 -33.88 -4.23 -7.63
N PRO A 670 -33.84 -5.50 -8.04
CA PRO A 670 -33.09 -5.91 -9.21
C PRO A 670 -33.85 -5.42 -10.46
N ASN A 671 -33.14 -4.81 -11.41
CA ASN A 671 -33.62 -4.27 -12.69
C ASN A 671 -34.16 -2.83 -12.67
N PHE A 672 -33.35 -1.87 -12.25
CA PHE A 672 -33.60 -0.47 -12.59
C PHE A 672 -32.80 -0.09 -13.86
N ASN A 673 -33.49 0.22 -14.95
CA ASN A 673 -32.88 0.53 -16.26
C ASN A 673 -32.85 2.04 -16.58
N GLY A 674 -33.25 2.89 -15.62
CA GLY A 674 -33.25 4.35 -15.73
C GLY A 674 -31.95 5.02 -15.26
N ARG A 675 -31.80 6.31 -15.53
CA ARG A 675 -30.70 7.16 -15.04
C ARG A 675 -31.00 7.67 -13.62
N ASN A 676 -29.96 7.93 -12.85
CA ASN A 676 -30.07 8.61 -11.56
C ASN A 676 -29.76 10.11 -11.75
N LEU A 677 -30.77 10.96 -11.59
CA LEU A 677 -30.66 12.43 -11.69
C LEU A 677 -30.56 13.03 -10.28
N ARG A 678 -29.48 13.77 -10.01
CA ARG A 678 -29.28 14.52 -8.77
C ARG A 678 -29.47 16.01 -9.05
N ILE A 679 -30.44 16.64 -8.40
CA ILE A 679 -30.73 18.06 -8.57
C ILE A 679 -30.37 18.79 -7.28
N TYR A 680 -29.46 19.75 -7.38
CA TYR A 680 -29.03 20.61 -6.27
C TYR A 680 -29.76 21.95 -6.36
N LEU A 681 -30.52 22.27 -5.32
CA LEU A 681 -31.22 23.56 -5.20
C LEU A 681 -30.54 24.38 -4.10
N PRO A 682 -29.56 25.25 -4.43
CA PRO A 682 -28.94 26.11 -3.44
C PRO A 682 -29.98 27.11 -2.91
N ARG A 683 -29.92 27.38 -1.60
CA ARG A 683 -30.77 28.40 -0.97
C ARG A 683 -30.27 29.79 -1.36
N SER A 684 -31.17 30.65 -1.79
CA SER A 684 -30.87 32.07 -2.04
C SER A 684 -31.38 32.96 -0.89
N ASP A 685 -31.05 34.25 -0.94
CA ASP A 685 -31.60 35.24 -0.02
C ASP A 685 -33.05 35.63 -0.36
N ASP A 686 -33.59 35.17 -1.51
CA ASP A 686 -34.98 35.37 -1.94
C ASP A 686 -35.83 34.12 -1.68
N TYR A 687 -36.48 34.09 -0.52
CA TYR A 687 -37.35 32.99 -0.12
C TYR A 687 -38.49 32.72 -1.10
N GLU A 688 -39.11 33.77 -1.65
CA GLU A 688 -40.23 33.62 -2.60
C GLU A 688 -39.77 33.12 -3.97
N GLY A 689 -38.54 33.48 -4.37
CA GLY A 689 -37.86 32.95 -5.54
C GLY A 689 -37.51 31.46 -5.39
N ASP A 690 -37.01 31.05 -4.23
CA ASP A 690 -36.69 29.65 -3.91
C ASP A 690 -37.96 28.78 -3.93
N VAL A 691 -39.07 29.28 -3.35
CA VAL A 691 -40.37 28.58 -3.35
C VAL A 691 -40.90 28.41 -4.78
N ARG A 692 -40.83 29.45 -5.62
CA ARG A 692 -41.23 29.36 -7.04
C ARG A 692 -40.38 28.36 -7.82
N THR A 693 -39.06 28.39 -7.63
CA THR A 693 -38.14 27.43 -8.27
C THR A 693 -38.46 25.99 -7.88
N MET A 694 -38.76 25.74 -6.60
CA MET A 694 -39.18 24.42 -6.13
C MET A 694 -40.52 23.98 -6.75
N GLN A 695 -41.50 24.89 -6.87
CA GLN A 695 -42.78 24.60 -7.52
C GLN A 695 -42.60 24.29 -9.01
N ASP A 696 -41.72 25.00 -9.71
CA ASP A 696 -41.42 24.76 -11.12
C ASP A 696 -40.74 23.40 -11.33
N VAL A 697 -39.73 23.07 -10.53
CA VAL A 697 -39.08 21.75 -10.55
C VAL A 697 -40.10 20.64 -10.28
N HIS A 698 -40.95 20.80 -9.26
CA HIS A 698 -42.00 19.84 -8.96
C HIS A 698 -42.99 19.66 -10.12
N LYS A 699 -43.39 20.75 -10.78
CA LYS A 699 -44.28 20.70 -11.94
C LYS A 699 -43.64 19.99 -13.14
N VAL A 700 -42.35 20.24 -13.40
CA VAL A 700 -41.60 19.54 -14.45
C VAL A 700 -41.55 18.04 -14.15
N LEU A 701 -41.23 17.65 -12.92
CA LEU A 701 -41.17 16.25 -12.51
C LEU A 701 -42.54 15.55 -12.65
N LEU A 702 -43.63 16.19 -12.22
CA LEU A 702 -44.99 15.65 -12.37
C LEU A 702 -45.45 15.54 -13.84
N SER A 703 -44.93 16.40 -14.72
CA SER A 703 -45.26 16.40 -16.15
C SER A 703 -44.38 15.49 -17.00
N SER A 704 -43.30 14.96 -16.44
CA SER A 704 -42.33 14.11 -17.15
C SER A 704 -42.71 12.63 -17.01
N GLN A 705 -42.62 11.88 -18.11
CA GLN A 705 -42.77 10.41 -18.09
C GLN A 705 -41.41 9.73 -18.28
N GLY A 706 -41.10 8.74 -17.45
CA GLY A 706 -39.87 7.96 -17.54
C GLY A 706 -39.60 7.14 -16.29
N GLU A 707 -38.63 6.22 -16.37
CA GLU A 707 -38.19 5.42 -15.23
C GLU A 707 -37.03 6.07 -14.47
N ASP A 708 -36.55 7.26 -14.84
CA ASP A 708 -35.39 7.89 -14.20
C ASP A 708 -35.66 8.24 -12.72
N ARG A 709 -34.67 7.99 -11.86
CA ARG A 709 -34.75 8.27 -10.42
C ARG A 709 -34.22 9.65 -10.15
N VAL A 710 -35.06 10.53 -9.60
CA VAL A 710 -34.67 11.89 -9.25
C VAL A 710 -34.48 12.02 -7.75
N THR A 711 -33.34 12.57 -7.34
CA THR A 711 -33.01 12.90 -5.95
C THR A 711 -32.80 14.40 -5.83
N LEU A 712 -33.61 15.06 -4.99
CA LEU A 712 -33.50 16.49 -4.72
C LEU A 712 -32.64 16.73 -3.47
N TYR A 713 -31.64 17.60 -3.59
CA TYR A 713 -30.78 18.04 -2.50
C TYR A 713 -31.15 19.47 -2.13
N VAL A 714 -31.79 19.64 -0.96
CA VAL A 714 -32.18 20.95 -0.43
C VAL A 714 -31.43 21.23 0.89
N PRO A 715 -30.57 22.26 0.95
CA PRO A 715 -29.89 22.64 2.17
C PRO A 715 -30.86 23.36 3.12
N ASN A 716 -31.16 22.77 4.27
CA ASN A 716 -32.09 23.32 5.26
C ASN A 716 -31.37 24.02 6.44
N GLY A 717 -30.20 24.63 6.21
CA GLY A 717 -29.42 25.32 7.25
C GLY A 717 -28.86 24.43 8.38
N VAL A 718 -29.29 23.15 8.48
CA VAL A 718 -28.82 22.17 9.47
C VAL A 718 -28.38 20.85 8.80
N GLY A 719 -28.74 20.63 7.53
CA GLY A 719 -28.36 19.48 6.73
C GLY A 719 -28.99 19.48 5.34
N ILE A 720 -28.92 18.34 4.66
CA ILE A 720 -29.51 18.11 3.34
C ILE A 720 -30.77 17.26 3.52
N VAL A 721 -31.91 17.73 3.04
CA VAL A 721 -33.13 16.92 2.95
C VAL A 721 -33.13 16.17 1.62
N VAL A 722 -33.28 14.85 1.68
CA VAL A 722 -33.39 13.97 0.50
C VAL A 722 -34.85 13.67 0.26
N LEU A 723 -35.39 14.11 -0.87
CA LEU A 723 -36.73 13.73 -1.34
C LEU A 723 -36.57 12.78 -2.52
N GLN A 724 -37.08 11.55 -2.35
CA GLN A 724 -37.22 10.57 -3.44
C GLN A 724 -38.68 10.55 -3.87
N SER A 725 -38.96 10.77 -5.16
CA SER A 725 -40.32 10.60 -5.66
C SER A 725 -40.66 9.12 -5.71
N GLN A 726 -41.70 8.69 -4.99
CA GLN A 726 -42.37 7.43 -5.29
C GLN A 726 -43.25 7.64 -6.52
N HIS A 727 -42.66 7.57 -7.71
CA HIS A 727 -43.45 7.34 -8.92
C HIS A 727 -43.52 5.84 -9.15
N THR A 728 -44.76 5.35 -9.23
CA THR A 728 -45.13 3.98 -9.61
C THR A 728 -45.39 3.94 -11.09
#